data_AF-A0A1W0A092-F1
#
_entry.id   AF-A0A1W0A092-F1
#
_cell.length_a   1.000
_cell.length_b   1.000
_cell.length_c   1.000
_cell.angle_alpha   90.00
_cell.angle_beta   90.00
_cell.angle_gamma   90.00
#
_symmetry.space_group_name_H-M   'P 1'
#
loop_
_entity.id
_entity.type
_entity.pdbx_description
1 polymer ?
#
loop_
_entity_poly.entity_id
_entity_poly.type
_entity_poly.pdbx_seq_one_letter_code
_entity_poly.pdbx_strand_id
1 'polypeptide(L)'
;MVSDAEVAERALAWDRQQQQVGARNHVRLLRKANSLQMTTLFSMHKEKRSLLLISQHLKMAPCIVARVFLEFGGQIAKPNIYKALLSTVEEDASTYLSGRLLKEVRECVLNDVHCSPLCDRIRRSEGDEYEHMMILRLYQLGIPFENEHMLRERGLAKTPDALLLVPIQVKGKDGNWHLVQWIDSKAMAHETGTENEAQHIAQAHAYVNRFGPGMLLYWMGMDDTVVDIPDVMVVDEIPTDIRLPGQQLIDGKKQDPERTKYDIQAADIRVERNEDGIPCSYLLTSNFFLMAITLDTHDGGAGRWIAACDEFPVGSLVLESVPFSYVLSPSLWGERCQVCFEQAKLSRCSRCKMVFYCSKSCQQVDWKTHHKLECSRLEPMLQSLAMHGNQSAFVSIASDILLVARTLRLLAKMPGEKKEKITQDTVTPSDMVWFEQDRERFQHTATIVEHSGLLPQNLRFTKAQIEEMLCRFHVNNFMITDELLLDIGTGCFPWGAMVNHSCDNNCAVTYAPKTHNMQLRAIRPIHSGEEITQTYVDVGLPPQNRRRQLKEHYHFHCQCARCVSPPSFDTFSSSNKSGGVVKPSDALDMAQKMIQEATYMPPYEAIECLKKARTIRTNELHRWNTERLEIFSRLLTLYIDTQNLKEAVNMATEIWAFYQEMYPKNHALSGLHLYTLGDLERQSSGQRENAITHLQEAHRILSITHGKAHNIVYALQDLMVQLQK
;
A
#
# COMPACT_ATOMS: atom_id res chain seq x y z
N MET A 1 35.07 -16.54 16.86
CA MET A 1 36.47 -16.05 16.82
C MET A 1 36.67 -15.46 15.44
N VAL A 2 36.84 -14.15 15.37
CA VAL A 2 37.09 -13.42 14.12
C VAL A 2 38.46 -13.87 13.60
N SER A 3 38.54 -14.25 12.33
CA SER A 3 39.78 -14.73 11.71
C SER A 3 40.78 -13.58 11.54
N ASP A 4 42.09 -13.88 11.53
CA ASP A 4 43.14 -12.87 11.29
C ASP A 4 42.95 -12.14 9.95
N ALA A 5 42.30 -12.78 8.98
CA ALA A 5 41.93 -12.20 7.70
C ALA A 5 40.85 -11.11 7.83
N GLU A 6 39.79 -11.36 8.61
CA GLU A 6 38.72 -10.39 8.87
C GLU A 6 39.23 -9.17 9.66
N VAL A 7 40.19 -9.37 10.57
CA VAL A 7 40.83 -8.27 11.30
C VAL A 7 41.65 -7.38 10.35
N ALA A 8 42.42 -8.00 9.45
CA ALA A 8 43.20 -7.27 8.44
C ALA A 8 42.29 -6.53 7.44
N GLU A 9 41.18 -7.15 7.04
CA GLU A 9 40.20 -6.55 6.14
C GLU A 9 39.49 -5.35 6.77
N ARG A 10 39.05 -5.47 8.03
CA ARG A 10 38.49 -4.35 8.81
C ARG A 10 39.47 -3.19 8.95
N ALA A 11 40.75 -3.47 9.20
CA ALA A 11 41.79 -2.44 9.27
C ALA A 11 42.01 -1.72 7.93
N LEU A 12 42.00 -2.46 6.81
CA LEU A 12 42.09 -1.89 5.47
C LEU A 12 40.85 -1.07 5.10
N ALA A 13 39.65 -1.52 5.46
CA ALA A 13 38.41 -0.79 5.25
C ALA A 13 38.39 0.53 6.06
N TRP A 14 38.86 0.49 7.31
CA TRP A 14 39.00 1.67 8.16
C TRP A 14 39.97 2.70 7.57
N ASP A 15 41.13 2.27 7.07
CA ASP A 15 42.10 3.18 6.42
C ASP A 15 41.52 3.83 5.16
N ARG A 16 40.82 3.06 4.31
CA ARG A 16 40.09 3.58 3.14
C ARG A 16 39.05 4.63 3.53
N GLN A 17 38.34 4.40 4.62
CA GLN A 17 37.30 5.28 5.12
C GLN A 17 37.86 6.63 5.62
N GLN A 18 38.93 6.61 6.41
CA GLN A 18 39.61 7.83 6.89
C GLN A 18 40.12 8.70 5.74
N GLN A 19 40.65 8.07 4.70
CA GLN A 19 41.14 8.76 3.50
C GLN A 19 39.99 9.41 2.70
N GLN A 20 38.80 8.80 2.69
CA GLN A 20 37.59 9.37 2.08
C GLN A 20 37.09 10.62 2.82
N VAL A 21 37.11 10.62 4.15
CA VAL A 21 36.77 11.80 4.96
C VAL A 21 37.72 12.95 4.62
N GLY A 22 39.02 12.65 4.52
CA GLY A 22 40.03 13.61 4.03
C GLY A 22 39.71 14.17 2.64
N ALA A 23 39.30 13.32 1.70
CA ALA A 23 38.94 13.73 0.33
C ALA A 23 37.68 14.61 0.24
N ARG A 24 36.73 14.51 1.17
CA ARG A 24 35.56 15.41 1.22
C ARG A 24 35.90 16.77 1.84
N ASN A 25 36.77 16.80 2.85
CA ASN A 25 37.32 18.04 3.39
C ASN A 25 38.09 18.82 2.32
N HIS A 26 38.85 18.10 1.49
CA HIS A 26 39.50 18.59 0.28
C HIS A 26 38.52 19.30 -0.68
N VAL A 27 37.38 18.67 -1.02
CA VAL A 27 36.35 19.31 -1.86
C VAL A 27 35.78 20.58 -1.21
N ARG A 28 35.48 20.54 0.11
CA ARG A 28 34.96 21.69 0.85
C ARG A 28 35.96 22.86 0.87
N LEU A 29 37.26 22.58 1.04
CA LEU A 29 38.33 23.58 1.02
C LEU A 29 38.46 24.24 -0.37
N LEU A 30 38.41 23.46 -1.44
CA LEU A 30 38.44 23.99 -2.81
C LEU A 30 37.21 24.84 -3.15
N ARG A 31 36.02 24.45 -2.67
CA ARG A 31 34.74 25.09 -2.99
C ARG A 31 34.44 26.37 -2.21
N LYS A 32 35.25 26.77 -1.22
CA LYS A 32 35.13 28.10 -0.60
C LYS A 32 35.43 29.19 -1.63
N ALA A 33 34.56 30.19 -1.74
CA ALA A 33 34.77 31.33 -2.65
C ALA A 33 36.16 31.97 -2.41
N ASN A 34 36.91 32.23 -3.48
CA ASN A 34 38.29 32.73 -3.46
C ASN A 34 39.34 31.81 -2.83
N SER A 35 39.20 30.47 -2.89
CA SER A 35 40.26 29.60 -2.38
C SER A 35 41.55 29.76 -3.20
N LEU A 36 42.65 30.07 -2.51
CA LEU A 36 44.00 30.14 -3.08
C LEU A 36 44.34 28.86 -3.87
N GLN A 37 43.86 27.72 -3.37
CA GLN A 37 44.04 26.40 -3.99
C GLN A 37 43.35 26.29 -5.37
N MET A 38 42.17 26.88 -5.56
CA MET A 38 41.52 26.94 -6.87
C MET A 38 42.28 27.82 -7.86
N THR A 39 42.80 28.96 -7.40
CA THR A 39 43.65 29.81 -8.24
C THR A 39 44.95 29.09 -8.62
N THR A 40 45.58 28.39 -7.67
CA THR A 40 46.77 27.56 -7.90
C THR A 40 46.49 26.44 -8.90
N LEU A 41 45.37 25.73 -8.77
CA LEU A 41 44.93 24.67 -9.70
C LEU A 41 44.94 25.15 -11.15
N PHE A 42 44.19 26.23 -11.43
CA PHE A 42 44.07 26.75 -12.80
C PHE A 42 45.36 27.42 -13.28
N SER A 43 46.14 28.06 -12.40
CA SER A 43 47.45 28.64 -12.75
C SER A 43 48.46 27.57 -13.17
N MET A 44 48.61 26.52 -12.36
CA MET A 44 49.54 25.43 -12.66
C MET A 44 49.13 24.64 -13.92
N HIS A 45 47.83 24.48 -14.16
CA HIS A 45 47.35 23.85 -15.40
C HIS A 45 47.65 24.73 -16.62
N LYS A 46 47.49 26.05 -16.50
CA LYS A 46 47.88 27.04 -17.55
C LYS A 46 49.38 26.99 -17.85
N GLU A 47 50.22 26.70 -16.85
CA GLU A 47 51.66 26.42 -16.99
C GLU A 47 51.98 25.02 -17.56
N LYS A 48 50.97 24.29 -18.04
CA LYS A 48 51.10 22.95 -18.61
C LYS A 48 51.58 21.88 -17.61
N ARG A 49 51.35 22.04 -16.30
CA ARG A 49 51.47 20.92 -15.35
C ARG A 49 50.29 19.94 -15.48
N SER A 50 50.52 18.64 -15.30
CA SER A 50 49.44 17.63 -15.35
C SER A 50 48.56 17.70 -14.10
N LEU A 51 47.29 17.29 -14.20
CA LEU A 51 46.37 17.24 -13.07
C LEU A 51 46.89 16.35 -11.92
N LEU A 52 47.61 15.26 -12.24
CA LEU A 52 48.25 14.40 -11.25
C LEU A 52 49.38 15.11 -10.48
N LEU A 53 50.21 15.90 -11.16
CA LEU A 53 51.25 16.68 -10.48
C LEU A 53 50.64 17.79 -9.62
N ILE A 54 49.56 18.40 -10.09
CA ILE A 54 48.83 19.42 -9.34
C ILE A 54 48.20 18.80 -8.09
N SER A 55 47.67 17.57 -8.16
CA SER A 55 47.11 16.90 -6.98
C SER A 55 48.16 16.61 -5.91
N GLN A 56 49.38 16.23 -6.31
CA GLN A 56 50.50 16.07 -5.40
C GLN A 56 50.89 17.41 -4.74
N HIS A 57 50.91 18.50 -5.52
CA HIS A 57 51.22 19.83 -5.00
C HIS A 57 50.16 20.34 -4.00
N LEU A 58 48.89 20.14 -4.32
CA LEU A 58 47.77 20.52 -3.46
C LEU A 58 47.58 19.56 -2.27
N LYS A 59 48.27 18.41 -2.26
CA LYS A 59 48.10 17.30 -1.31
C LYS A 59 46.66 16.77 -1.29
N MET A 60 46.08 16.60 -2.48
CA MET A 60 44.69 16.18 -2.65
C MET A 60 44.59 14.94 -3.53
N ALA A 61 43.49 14.19 -3.40
CA ALA A 61 43.22 13.02 -4.21
C ALA A 61 43.12 13.39 -5.71
N PRO A 62 43.81 12.68 -6.62
CA PRO A 62 43.86 13.03 -8.04
C PRO A 62 42.49 13.18 -8.73
N CYS A 63 41.52 12.31 -8.44
CA CYS A 63 40.17 12.39 -9.01
C CYS A 63 39.34 13.55 -8.44
N ILE A 64 39.63 14.00 -7.21
CA ILE A 64 38.99 15.21 -6.66
C ILE A 64 39.45 16.45 -7.43
N VAL A 65 40.76 16.55 -7.67
CA VAL A 65 41.36 17.64 -8.47
C VAL A 65 40.80 17.63 -9.89
N ALA A 66 40.73 16.46 -10.53
CA ALA A 66 40.12 16.31 -11.85
C ALA A 66 38.63 16.68 -11.86
N ARG A 67 37.83 16.21 -10.89
CA ARG A 67 36.39 16.51 -10.79
C ARG A 67 36.14 18.00 -10.64
N VAL A 68 36.90 18.68 -9.78
CA VAL A 68 36.78 20.13 -9.55
C VAL A 68 37.24 20.90 -10.79
N PHE A 69 38.32 20.49 -11.44
CA PHE A 69 38.79 21.10 -12.69
C PHE A 69 37.73 20.99 -13.80
N LEU A 70 37.08 19.82 -13.94
CA LEU A 70 36.01 19.61 -14.93
C LEU A 70 34.74 20.40 -14.60
N GLU A 71 34.36 20.49 -13.32
CA GLU A 71 33.18 21.23 -12.83
C GLU A 71 33.33 22.74 -13.06
N PHE A 72 34.47 23.32 -12.67
CA PHE A 72 34.68 24.77 -12.67
C PHE A 72 35.42 25.30 -13.91
N GLY A 73 36.11 24.42 -14.65
CA GLY A 73 36.76 24.77 -15.92
C GLY A 73 35.78 24.89 -17.09
N GLY A 74 34.47 24.71 -16.85
CA GLY A 74 33.43 24.77 -17.87
C GLY A 74 33.50 23.66 -18.92
N GLN A 75 34.27 22.60 -18.65
CA GLN A 75 34.55 21.54 -19.63
C GLN A 75 33.37 20.56 -19.76
N ILE A 76 32.71 20.23 -18.64
CA ILE A 76 31.64 19.23 -18.60
C ILE A 76 30.54 19.68 -17.62
N ALA A 77 29.27 19.52 -18.03
CA ALA A 77 28.13 19.75 -17.14
C ALA A 77 28.17 18.80 -15.92
N LYS A 78 27.86 19.32 -14.73
CA LYS A 78 27.93 18.61 -13.44
C LYS A 78 27.35 17.17 -13.44
N PRO A 79 26.19 16.87 -14.05
CA PRO A 79 25.64 15.51 -14.09
C PRO A 79 26.48 14.50 -14.88
N ASN A 80 27.34 14.98 -15.79
CA ASN A 80 28.11 14.15 -16.71
C ASN A 80 29.56 13.93 -16.28
N ILE A 81 30.05 14.62 -15.24
CA ILE A 81 31.46 14.53 -14.80
C ILE A 81 31.82 13.11 -14.37
N TYR A 82 30.92 12.43 -13.65
CA TYR A 82 31.15 11.04 -13.24
C TYR A 82 31.27 10.08 -14.43
N LYS A 83 30.39 10.23 -15.43
CA LYS A 83 30.44 9.45 -16.67
C LYS A 83 31.73 9.70 -17.45
N ALA A 84 32.19 10.95 -17.49
CA ALA A 84 33.44 11.31 -18.16
C ALA A 84 34.69 10.72 -17.47
N LEU A 85 34.67 10.59 -16.14
CA LEU A 85 35.73 9.90 -15.40
C LEU A 85 35.71 8.39 -15.71
N LEU A 86 34.52 7.76 -15.67
CA LEU A 86 34.33 6.34 -15.99
C LEU A 86 34.76 5.99 -17.43
N SER A 87 34.42 6.83 -18.41
CA SER A 87 34.74 6.60 -19.82
C SER A 87 36.24 6.57 -20.11
N THR A 88 37.09 7.10 -19.22
CA THR A 88 38.55 7.00 -19.37
C THR A 88 39.09 5.58 -19.14
N VAL A 89 38.27 4.70 -18.55
CA VAL A 89 38.62 3.31 -18.25
C VAL A 89 37.93 2.33 -19.21
N GLU A 90 36.74 2.64 -19.72
CA GLU A 90 35.87 1.70 -20.47
C GLU A 90 36.08 1.66 -22.00
N GLU A 91 37.26 2.03 -22.52
CA GLU A 91 37.60 2.08 -23.97
C GLU A 91 36.69 2.95 -24.89
N ASP A 92 35.57 3.48 -24.41
CA ASP A 92 34.69 4.46 -25.08
C ASP A 92 35.11 5.93 -24.81
N ALA A 93 36.42 6.19 -24.82
CA ALA A 93 37.01 7.43 -24.29
C ALA A 93 36.80 8.70 -25.15
N SER A 94 36.11 8.62 -26.29
CA SER A 94 36.05 9.72 -27.28
C SER A 94 34.82 10.63 -27.17
N THR A 95 33.82 10.29 -26.34
CA THR A 95 32.53 10.99 -26.35
C THR A 95 32.49 12.27 -25.49
N TYR A 96 33.32 12.37 -24.44
CA TYR A 96 33.24 13.47 -23.45
C TYR A 96 34.52 14.30 -23.30
N LEU A 97 35.69 13.71 -23.59
CA LEU A 97 37.00 14.33 -23.39
C LEU A 97 37.87 14.03 -24.61
N SER A 98 38.67 15.00 -25.07
CA SER A 98 39.60 14.80 -26.19
C SER A 98 40.97 15.39 -25.90
N GLY A 99 42.00 14.88 -26.58
CA GLY A 99 43.36 15.41 -26.52
C GLY A 99 44.06 15.20 -25.17
N ARG A 100 44.76 16.24 -24.69
CA ARG A 100 45.60 16.20 -23.49
C ARG A 100 44.81 15.91 -22.20
N LEU A 101 43.63 16.50 -22.08
CA LEU A 101 42.81 16.39 -20.88
C LEU A 101 42.32 14.95 -20.64
N LEU A 102 42.04 14.21 -21.71
CA LEU A 102 41.68 12.79 -21.61
C LEU A 102 42.81 11.97 -20.97
N LYS A 103 44.07 12.22 -21.35
CA LYS A 103 45.24 11.54 -20.78
C LYS A 103 45.44 11.90 -19.30
N GLU A 104 45.34 13.18 -18.97
CA GLU A 104 45.49 13.67 -17.59
C GLU A 104 44.40 13.13 -16.65
N VAL A 105 43.15 13.11 -17.12
CA VAL A 105 42.03 12.55 -16.34
C VAL A 105 42.18 11.04 -16.17
N ARG A 106 42.59 10.32 -17.21
CA ARG A 106 42.89 8.88 -17.13
C ARG A 106 44.01 8.59 -16.13
N GLU A 107 45.09 9.36 -16.16
CA GLU A 107 46.18 9.26 -15.17
C GLU A 107 45.68 9.50 -13.75
N CYS A 108 44.82 10.50 -13.53
CA CYS A 108 44.21 10.72 -12.22
C CYS A 108 43.35 9.53 -11.79
N VAL A 109 42.52 8.95 -12.68
CA VAL A 109 41.67 7.79 -12.36
C VAL A 109 42.49 6.55 -12.01
N LEU A 110 43.57 6.28 -12.74
CA LEU A 110 44.41 5.10 -12.51
C LEU A 110 45.29 5.22 -11.26
N ASN A 111 45.63 6.44 -10.83
CA ASN A 111 46.49 6.70 -9.66
C ASN A 111 45.71 7.12 -8.42
N ASP A 112 44.38 7.23 -8.49
CA ASP A 112 43.54 7.53 -7.34
C ASP A 112 42.96 6.24 -6.75
N VAL A 113 43.60 5.78 -5.69
CA VAL A 113 43.23 4.57 -4.94
C VAL A 113 42.06 4.78 -3.97
N HIS A 114 41.49 5.99 -3.88
CA HIS A 114 40.50 6.34 -2.85
C HIS A 114 39.18 6.88 -3.42
N CYS A 115 39.24 7.79 -4.39
CA CYS A 115 38.12 8.56 -4.91
C CYS A 115 37.89 8.36 -6.42
N SER A 116 38.52 7.34 -7.00
CA SER A 116 38.28 7.00 -8.40
C SER A 116 36.92 6.34 -8.60
N PRO A 117 36.35 6.41 -9.81
CA PRO A 117 35.16 5.64 -10.15
C PRO A 117 35.31 4.12 -9.96
N LEU A 118 36.55 3.59 -9.98
CA LEU A 118 36.83 2.19 -9.69
C LEU A 118 36.62 1.88 -8.21
N CYS A 119 37.13 2.74 -7.32
CA CYS A 119 36.87 2.65 -5.88
C CYS A 119 35.37 2.82 -5.56
N ASP A 120 34.66 3.69 -6.29
CA ASP A 120 33.21 3.84 -6.16
C ASP A 120 32.41 2.59 -6.62
N ARG A 121 32.97 1.77 -7.52
CA ARG A 121 32.37 0.47 -7.90
C ARG A 121 32.62 -0.58 -6.82
N ILE A 122 33.87 -0.67 -6.34
CA ILE A 122 34.24 -1.60 -5.27
C ILE A 122 33.36 -1.36 -4.05
N ARG A 123 33.19 -0.11 -3.62
CA ARG A 123 32.35 0.22 -2.45
C ARG A 123 30.86 -0.10 -2.63
N ARG A 124 30.34 0.03 -3.85
CA ARG A 124 28.97 -0.40 -4.14
C ARG A 124 28.86 -1.92 -4.07
N SER A 125 29.83 -2.64 -4.62
CA SER A 125 29.93 -4.10 -4.51
C SER A 125 30.02 -4.54 -3.04
N GLU A 126 30.88 -3.90 -2.24
CA GLU A 126 30.98 -4.16 -0.79
C GLU A 126 29.63 -3.90 -0.10
N GLY A 127 28.97 -2.77 -0.40
CA GLY A 127 27.61 -2.47 0.10
C GLY A 127 26.61 -3.58 -0.21
N ASP A 128 26.54 -4.01 -1.46
CA ASP A 128 25.67 -5.09 -1.93
C ASP A 128 25.99 -6.42 -1.22
N GLU A 129 27.27 -6.74 -1.00
CA GLU A 129 27.72 -7.94 -0.29
C GLU A 129 27.29 -7.94 1.20
N TYR A 130 27.44 -6.80 1.89
CA TYR A 130 27.07 -6.66 3.30
C TYR A 130 25.55 -6.65 3.52
N GLU A 131 24.79 -6.03 2.61
CA GLU A 131 23.33 -6.17 2.57
C GLU A 131 22.94 -7.64 2.35
N HIS A 132 23.63 -8.34 1.46
CA HIS A 132 23.39 -9.76 1.23
C HIS A 132 23.68 -10.61 2.47
N MET A 133 24.75 -10.32 3.21
CA MET A 133 25.04 -10.98 4.47
C MET A 133 23.96 -10.74 5.52
N MET A 134 23.44 -9.52 5.64
CA MET A 134 22.30 -9.21 6.51
C MET A 134 21.09 -10.09 6.16
N ILE A 135 20.75 -10.15 4.87
CA ILE A 135 19.64 -10.94 4.33
C ILE A 135 19.79 -12.43 4.69
N LEU A 136 20.98 -13.00 4.44
CA LEU A 136 21.28 -14.39 4.78
C LEU A 136 21.19 -14.64 6.29
N ARG A 137 21.60 -13.67 7.10
CA ARG A 137 21.56 -13.80 8.56
C ARG A 137 20.14 -13.76 9.10
N LEU A 138 19.31 -12.84 8.63
CA LEU A 138 17.88 -12.79 8.97
C LEU A 138 17.16 -14.07 8.56
N TYR A 139 17.51 -14.63 7.40
CA TYR A 139 17.02 -15.92 6.94
C TYR A 139 17.39 -17.07 7.88
N GLN A 140 18.66 -17.18 8.27
CA GLN A 140 19.11 -18.20 9.21
C GLN A 140 18.41 -18.10 10.57
N LEU A 141 18.01 -16.90 10.98
CA LEU A 141 17.28 -16.64 12.21
C LEU A 141 15.77 -16.83 12.08
N GLY A 142 15.26 -17.12 10.88
CA GLY A 142 13.83 -17.29 10.62
C GLY A 142 13.02 -16.00 10.78
N ILE A 143 13.66 -14.84 10.61
CA ILE A 143 13.01 -13.54 10.77
C ILE A 143 12.45 -13.11 9.41
N PRO A 144 11.13 -12.92 9.26
CA PRO A 144 10.52 -12.51 8.00
C PRO A 144 10.73 -11.01 7.75
N PHE A 145 11.15 -10.64 6.53
CA PHE A 145 11.43 -9.26 6.15
C PHE A 145 11.25 -8.98 4.65
N GLU A 146 11.13 -7.70 4.31
CA GLU A 146 11.18 -7.16 2.95
C GLU A 146 12.44 -6.32 2.74
N ASN A 147 13.17 -6.56 1.65
CA ASN A 147 14.40 -5.82 1.35
C ASN A 147 14.12 -4.49 0.61
N GLU A 148 15.13 -3.64 0.54
CA GLU A 148 15.02 -2.31 -0.07
C GLU A 148 14.50 -2.35 -1.52
N HIS A 149 15.01 -3.29 -2.33
CA HIS A 149 14.65 -3.42 -3.72
C HIS A 149 13.14 -3.68 -3.91
N MET A 150 12.58 -4.61 -3.12
CA MET A 150 11.15 -4.93 -3.15
C MET A 150 10.28 -3.77 -2.63
N LEU A 151 10.72 -3.10 -1.56
CA LEU A 151 10.02 -1.92 -1.05
C LEU A 151 9.94 -0.83 -2.13
N ARG A 152 11.03 -0.64 -2.90
CA ARG A 152 11.07 0.28 -4.05
C ARG A 152 10.21 -0.18 -5.23
N GLU A 153 10.14 -1.48 -5.53
CA GLU A 153 9.21 -2.02 -6.54
C GLU A 153 7.75 -1.79 -6.18
N ARG A 154 7.41 -1.92 -4.88
CA ARG A 154 6.12 -1.54 -4.30
C ARG A 154 5.93 -0.01 -4.19
N GLY A 155 6.88 0.76 -4.72
CA GLY A 155 6.82 2.21 -4.87
C GLY A 155 6.99 2.98 -3.56
N LEU A 156 7.59 2.39 -2.53
CA LEU A 156 8.01 3.13 -1.33
C LEU A 156 9.31 3.89 -1.68
N ALA A 157 9.29 5.22 -1.52
CA ALA A 157 10.50 6.03 -1.62
C ALA A 157 11.18 6.11 -0.26
N LYS A 158 12.53 6.05 -0.21
CA LYS A 158 13.37 6.06 1.01
C LYS A 158 13.00 4.94 1.99
N THR A 159 13.66 3.81 1.83
CA THR A 159 13.31 2.52 2.43
C THR A 159 14.54 1.96 3.16
N PRO A 160 14.38 1.33 4.34
CA PRO A 160 15.48 0.65 5.00
C PRO A 160 15.92 -0.56 4.19
N ASP A 161 17.14 -1.04 4.44
CA ASP A 161 17.69 -2.22 3.77
C ASP A 161 16.86 -3.49 4.05
N ALA A 162 16.30 -3.60 5.25
CA ALA A 162 15.30 -4.60 5.61
C ALA A 162 14.18 -3.99 6.49
N LEU A 163 12.93 -4.13 6.06
CA LEU A 163 11.75 -3.88 6.88
C LEU A 163 11.24 -5.21 7.42
N LEU A 164 11.20 -5.38 8.75
CA LEU A 164 10.76 -6.63 9.37
C LEU A 164 9.24 -6.75 9.30
N LEU A 165 8.74 -7.90 8.87
CA LEU A 165 7.30 -8.17 8.81
C LEU A 165 6.69 -8.42 10.18
N VAL A 166 7.53 -8.88 11.12
CA VAL A 166 7.19 -9.11 12.52
C VAL A 166 8.20 -8.36 13.38
N PRO A 167 7.77 -7.48 14.31
CA PRO A 167 8.67 -6.81 15.23
C PRO A 167 9.43 -7.83 16.08
N ILE A 168 10.72 -7.63 16.27
CA ILE A 168 11.56 -8.51 17.10
C ILE A 168 12.06 -7.74 18.33
N GLN A 169 12.34 -8.43 19.43
CA GLN A 169 13.12 -7.85 20.52
C GLN A 169 14.56 -8.35 20.42
N VAL A 170 15.52 -7.45 20.50
CA VAL A 170 16.95 -7.74 20.41
C VAL A 170 17.62 -7.31 21.71
N LYS A 171 18.44 -8.19 22.29
CA LYS A 171 19.17 -7.85 23.51
C LYS A 171 20.44 -7.05 23.18
N GLY A 172 20.55 -5.86 23.76
CA GLY A 172 21.73 -5.00 23.61
C GLY A 172 22.91 -5.45 24.46
N LYS A 173 24.08 -4.87 24.16
CA LYS A 173 25.31 -5.05 24.96
C LYS A 173 25.14 -4.51 26.39
N ASP A 174 24.20 -3.59 26.59
CA ASP A 174 23.75 -3.07 27.89
C ASP A 174 22.90 -4.07 28.70
N GLY A 175 22.52 -5.20 28.08
CA GLY A 175 21.69 -6.24 28.69
C GLY A 175 20.18 -5.98 28.58
N ASN A 176 19.76 -4.85 28.02
CA ASN A 176 18.35 -4.49 27.86
C ASN A 176 17.77 -5.04 26.55
N TRP A 177 16.45 -5.22 26.53
CA TRP A 177 15.72 -5.65 25.33
C TRP A 177 15.19 -4.44 24.57
N HIS A 178 15.56 -4.33 23.30
CA HIS A 178 15.18 -3.25 22.39
C HIS A 178 14.24 -3.79 21.33
N LEU A 179 13.16 -3.06 21.02
CA LEU A 179 12.25 -3.42 19.92
C LEU A 179 12.88 -2.99 18.58
N VAL A 180 12.84 -3.86 17.57
CA VAL A 180 13.37 -3.58 16.23
C VAL A 180 12.32 -3.95 15.18
N GLN A 181 12.00 -3.01 14.29
CA GLN A 181 11.02 -3.16 13.20
C GLN A 181 11.63 -2.95 11.81
N TRP A 182 12.82 -2.36 11.73
CA TRP A 182 13.59 -2.21 10.50
C TRP A 182 15.09 -2.26 10.80
N ILE A 183 15.87 -2.61 9.78
CA ILE A 183 17.33 -2.65 9.83
C ILE A 183 17.86 -1.89 8.62
N ASP A 184 18.76 -0.94 8.88
CA ASP A 184 19.51 -0.24 7.84
C ASP A 184 20.99 -0.49 8.10
N SER A 185 21.70 -0.96 7.09
CA SER A 185 23.05 -1.49 7.18
C SER A 185 24.03 -0.61 6.42
N LYS A 186 25.19 -0.39 7.02
CA LYS A 186 26.25 0.45 6.47
C LYS A 186 27.51 -0.39 6.39
N ALA A 187 28.01 -0.61 5.17
CA ALA A 187 29.28 -1.28 4.88
C ALA A 187 30.49 -0.41 5.23
N MET A 188 30.50 0.13 6.45
CA MET A 188 31.51 1.05 6.97
C MET A 188 31.45 1.09 8.50
N ALA A 189 32.40 1.78 9.12
CA ALA A 189 32.41 2.01 10.55
C ALA A 189 31.64 3.28 10.93
N HIS A 190 31.17 3.35 12.17
CA HIS A 190 30.61 4.57 12.75
C HIS A 190 31.69 5.67 12.87
N GLU A 191 31.33 6.92 12.62
CA GLU A 191 32.25 8.07 12.71
C GLU A 191 31.58 9.29 13.35
N THR A 192 31.97 9.57 14.60
CA THR A 192 31.43 10.71 15.35
C THR A 192 31.83 12.07 14.75
N GLY A 193 30.88 13.01 14.68
CA GLY A 193 31.06 14.39 14.25
C GLY A 193 31.13 14.60 12.73
N THR A 194 30.69 13.61 11.95
CA THR A 194 30.81 13.65 10.47
C THR A 194 29.49 13.99 9.77
N GLU A 195 29.57 14.46 8.52
CA GLU A 195 28.37 14.66 7.68
C GLU A 195 27.67 13.33 7.34
N ASN A 196 28.42 12.22 7.31
CA ASN A 196 27.84 10.88 7.13
C ASN A 196 26.97 10.51 8.32
N GLU A 197 27.49 10.66 9.54
CA GLU A 197 26.74 10.42 10.76
C GLU A 197 25.48 11.30 10.80
N ALA A 198 25.58 12.59 10.49
CA ALA A 198 24.41 13.46 10.41
C ALA A 198 23.37 12.99 9.35
N GLN A 199 23.82 12.47 8.20
CA GLN A 199 22.95 11.90 7.16
C GLN A 199 22.31 10.58 7.60
N HIS A 200 23.07 9.70 8.24
CA HIS A 200 22.59 8.42 8.76
C HIS A 200 21.58 8.64 9.90
N ILE A 201 21.85 9.56 10.83
CA ILE A 201 20.92 9.96 11.89
C ILE A 201 19.63 10.54 11.29
N ALA A 202 19.74 11.45 10.32
CA ALA A 202 18.57 12.01 9.65
C ALA A 202 17.74 10.94 8.90
N GLN A 203 18.42 9.96 8.29
CA GLN A 203 17.80 8.81 7.62
C GLN A 203 17.10 7.90 8.65
N ALA A 204 17.78 7.57 9.74
CA ALA A 204 17.24 6.75 10.83
C ALA A 204 16.00 7.40 11.47
N HIS A 205 16.04 8.71 11.75
CA HIS A 205 14.85 9.44 12.23
C HIS A 205 13.68 9.38 11.24
N ALA A 206 13.96 9.47 9.93
CA ALA A 206 12.91 9.32 8.92
C ALA A 206 12.27 7.93 8.93
N TYR A 207 13.05 6.89 9.25
CA TYR A 207 12.53 5.54 9.41
C TYR A 207 11.78 5.35 10.73
N VAL A 208 12.29 5.86 11.86
CA VAL A 208 11.57 5.81 13.14
C VAL A 208 10.18 6.39 13.02
N ASN A 209 10.07 7.56 12.41
CA ASN A 209 8.78 8.22 12.20
C ASN A 209 7.81 7.42 11.32
N ARG A 210 8.31 6.52 10.46
CA ARG A 210 7.52 5.81 9.45
C ARG A 210 7.23 4.35 9.82
N PHE A 211 8.19 3.69 10.45
CA PHE A 211 8.21 2.25 10.67
C PHE A 211 8.39 1.90 12.16
N GLY A 212 8.54 2.88 13.06
CA GLY A 212 8.77 2.69 14.48
C GLY A 212 10.23 2.35 14.82
N PRO A 213 10.52 1.82 16.02
CA PRO A 213 11.89 1.56 16.48
C PRO A 213 12.68 0.63 15.55
N GLY A 214 13.99 0.83 15.42
CA GLY A 214 14.79 0.07 14.47
C GLY A 214 16.25 -0.12 14.88
N MET A 215 17.04 -0.62 13.93
CA MET A 215 18.43 -0.96 14.14
C MET A 215 19.32 -0.40 13.03
N LEU A 216 20.40 0.25 13.41
CA LEU A 216 21.42 0.78 12.49
C LEU A 216 22.71 -0.05 12.65
N LEU A 217 23.11 -0.75 11.60
CA LEU A 217 24.20 -1.72 11.62
C LEU A 217 25.45 -1.19 10.90
N TYR A 218 26.57 -1.05 11.62
CA TYR A 218 27.88 -0.65 11.09
C TYR A 218 28.84 -1.83 11.03
N TRP A 219 28.95 -2.47 9.87
CA TRP A 219 29.68 -3.74 9.72
C TRP A 219 31.18 -3.69 10.08
N MET A 220 31.80 -2.50 10.00
CA MET A 220 33.24 -2.35 10.27
C MET A 220 33.55 -1.88 11.70
N GLY A 221 32.55 -1.80 12.58
CA GLY A 221 32.71 -1.45 13.99
C GLY A 221 32.21 -0.05 14.35
N MET A 222 32.16 0.20 15.66
CA MET A 222 31.72 1.45 16.26
C MET A 222 32.81 2.04 17.18
N ASP A 223 32.86 3.36 17.29
CA ASP A 223 33.67 4.05 18.31
C ASP A 223 32.95 4.07 19.67
N ASP A 224 33.67 4.33 20.77
CA ASP A 224 33.07 4.40 22.12
C ASP A 224 32.16 5.64 22.33
N THR A 225 32.00 6.47 21.31
CA THR A 225 31.32 7.77 21.35
C THR A 225 30.05 7.82 20.51
N VAL A 226 29.43 6.65 20.23
CA VAL A 226 28.19 6.57 19.45
C VAL A 226 27.11 7.49 20.02
N VAL A 227 26.54 8.31 19.13
CA VAL A 227 25.42 9.19 19.48
C VAL A 227 24.19 8.34 19.80
N ASP A 228 23.56 8.62 20.93
CA ASP A 228 22.27 8.02 21.29
C ASP A 228 21.20 8.54 20.33
N ILE A 229 20.65 7.65 19.51
CA ILE A 229 19.56 7.94 18.59
C ILE A 229 18.27 7.37 19.20
N PRO A 230 17.30 8.22 19.60
CA PRO A 230 16.06 7.76 20.18
C PRO A 230 15.37 6.70 19.31
N ASP A 231 14.96 5.60 19.95
CA ASP A 231 14.28 4.46 19.32
C ASP A 231 15.10 3.72 18.24
N VAL A 232 16.42 3.95 18.16
CA VAL A 232 17.30 3.26 17.22
C VAL A 232 18.47 2.60 17.94
N MET A 233 18.52 1.28 17.85
CA MET A 233 19.65 0.51 18.35
C MET A 233 20.81 0.56 17.36
N VAL A 234 21.96 1.09 17.78
CA VAL A 234 23.16 1.13 16.93
C VAL A 234 24.07 -0.05 17.28
N VAL A 235 24.43 -0.86 16.29
CA VAL A 235 25.21 -2.10 16.47
C VAL A 235 26.28 -2.27 15.40
N ASP A 236 27.29 -3.09 15.69
CA ASP A 236 28.35 -3.52 14.79
C ASP A 236 28.20 -4.97 14.29
N GLU A 237 27.23 -5.69 14.84
CA GLU A 237 26.84 -7.04 14.44
C GLU A 237 25.35 -7.26 14.73
N ILE A 238 24.71 -8.18 14.02
CA ILE A 238 23.33 -8.57 14.31
C ILE A 238 23.35 -9.45 15.58
N PRO A 239 22.77 -8.99 16.71
CA PRO A 239 22.84 -9.75 17.96
C PRO A 239 22.13 -11.09 17.85
N THR A 240 22.61 -12.09 18.60
CA THR A 240 22.06 -13.46 18.53
C THR A 240 20.90 -13.70 19.50
N ASP A 241 20.84 -12.93 20.58
CA ASP A 241 19.75 -12.94 21.55
C ASP A 241 18.54 -12.16 21.02
N ILE A 242 17.70 -12.85 20.24
CA ILE A 242 16.49 -12.29 19.62
C ILE A 242 15.25 -13.02 20.14
N ARG A 243 14.17 -12.29 20.42
CA ARG A 243 12.84 -12.83 20.75
C ARG A 243 11.80 -12.39 19.72
N LEU A 244 10.93 -13.32 19.35
CA LEU A 244 9.74 -13.04 18.56
C LEU A 244 8.55 -12.71 19.46
N PRO A 245 7.52 -11.99 18.98
CA PRO A 245 6.31 -11.70 19.73
C PRO A 245 5.65 -13.00 20.24
N GLY A 246 5.19 -13.00 21.50
CA GLY A 246 4.50 -14.14 22.11
C GLY A 246 5.40 -15.14 22.86
N GLN A 247 6.73 -15.02 22.81
CA GLN A 247 7.62 -15.78 23.70
C GLN A 247 7.63 -15.16 25.11
N GLN A 248 6.83 -15.69 26.05
CA GLN A 248 6.92 -15.33 27.48
C GLN A 248 8.02 -16.12 28.20
N LEU A 249 8.76 -15.44 29.09
CA LEU A 249 9.54 -16.07 30.15
C LEU A 249 8.56 -16.54 31.24
N ILE A 250 8.43 -17.86 31.41
CA ILE A 250 7.90 -18.42 32.67
C ILE A 250 9.12 -18.81 33.50
N ASP A 251 9.28 -18.15 34.64
CA ASP A 251 10.34 -18.43 35.61
C ASP A 251 10.41 -19.93 35.96
N GLY A 252 11.56 -20.53 35.67
CA GLY A 252 12.11 -21.63 36.46
C GLY A 252 11.45 -23.02 36.36
N LYS A 253 10.54 -23.29 35.43
CA LYS A 253 10.05 -24.67 35.19
C LYS A 253 10.29 -25.11 33.75
N LYS A 254 10.90 -26.28 33.61
CA LYS A 254 11.24 -26.95 32.34
C LYS A 254 10.10 -26.81 31.33
N GLN A 255 10.46 -26.31 30.15
CA GLN A 255 9.59 -26.21 28.98
C GLN A 255 8.89 -27.53 28.69
N ASP A 256 7.59 -27.44 28.42
CA ASP A 256 6.90 -28.39 27.56
C ASP A 256 7.25 -28.03 26.10
N PRO A 257 8.00 -28.88 25.37
CA PRO A 257 8.50 -28.56 24.03
C PRO A 257 7.39 -28.35 22.99
N GLU A 258 6.14 -28.73 23.28
CA GLU A 258 5.04 -28.71 22.32
C GLU A 258 4.18 -27.44 22.34
N ARG A 259 4.33 -26.54 23.32
CA ARG A 259 3.38 -25.41 23.51
C ARG A 259 3.91 -23.99 23.29
N THR A 260 5.15 -23.82 22.83
CA THR A 260 5.74 -22.47 22.59
C THR A 260 6.64 -22.43 21.37
N LYS A 261 6.15 -22.93 20.23
CA LYS A 261 6.77 -22.67 18.93
C LYS A 261 5.75 -21.99 18.02
N TYR A 262 5.98 -20.73 17.72
CA TYR A 262 5.74 -20.26 16.35
C TYR A 262 6.75 -21.01 15.48
N ASP A 263 6.47 -22.28 15.15
CA ASP A 263 7.30 -23.07 14.25
C ASP A 263 6.96 -22.60 12.84
N ILE A 264 7.49 -21.43 12.45
CA ILE A 264 7.47 -21.00 11.06
C ILE A 264 8.30 -22.04 10.31
N GLN A 265 7.64 -23.01 9.68
CA GLN A 265 8.33 -24.04 8.92
C GLN A 265 8.88 -23.43 7.64
N ALA A 266 9.88 -24.05 7.02
CA ALA A 266 10.40 -23.59 5.73
C ALA A 266 9.31 -23.52 4.63
N ALA A 267 8.20 -24.26 4.80
CA ALA A 267 7.01 -24.21 3.95
C ALA A 267 6.13 -22.97 4.19
N ASP A 268 6.26 -22.32 5.34
CA ASP A 268 5.48 -21.13 5.73
C ASP A 268 6.15 -19.82 5.25
N ILE A 269 7.29 -19.92 4.57
CA ILE A 269 8.07 -18.77 4.10
C ILE A 269 8.15 -18.81 2.57
N ARG A 270 7.59 -17.80 1.91
CA ARG A 270 7.75 -17.61 0.47
C ARG A 270 9.08 -16.90 0.24
N VAL A 271 10.03 -17.64 -0.31
CA VAL A 271 11.32 -17.10 -0.72
C VAL A 271 11.21 -16.55 -2.14
N GLU A 272 11.09 -15.24 -2.27
CA GLU A 272 11.21 -14.59 -3.57
C GLU A 272 12.68 -14.49 -3.95
N ARG A 273 13.02 -14.81 -5.21
CA ARG A 273 14.39 -14.80 -5.71
C ARG A 273 14.52 -13.81 -6.85
N ASN A 274 15.65 -13.10 -6.94
CA ASN A 274 15.95 -12.25 -8.09
C ASN A 274 16.26 -13.09 -9.36
N GLU A 275 16.56 -12.40 -10.46
CA GLU A 275 16.89 -13.02 -11.77
C GLU A 275 18.08 -13.99 -11.69
N ASP A 276 18.98 -13.81 -10.71
CA ASP A 276 20.16 -14.66 -10.47
C ASP A 276 19.87 -15.83 -9.50
N GLY A 277 18.61 -16.02 -9.07
CA GLY A 277 18.20 -17.09 -8.17
C GLY A 277 18.54 -16.85 -6.70
N ILE A 278 18.90 -15.62 -6.32
CA ILE A 278 19.28 -15.23 -4.97
C ILE A 278 18.03 -14.81 -4.17
N PRO A 279 17.83 -15.31 -2.93
CA PRO A 279 16.72 -14.89 -2.06
C PRO A 279 16.71 -13.38 -1.77
N CYS A 280 15.57 -12.72 -2.01
CA CYS A 280 15.37 -11.27 -1.88
C CYS A 280 14.16 -10.89 -1.01
N SER A 281 13.22 -11.80 -0.74
CA SER A 281 12.17 -11.57 0.25
C SER A 281 11.80 -12.87 0.97
N TYR A 282 11.43 -12.73 2.24
CA TYR A 282 11.00 -13.83 3.11
C TYR A 282 9.64 -13.46 3.68
N LEU A 283 8.62 -13.56 2.83
CA LEU A 283 7.25 -13.31 3.23
C LEU A 283 6.76 -14.54 4.01
N LEU A 284 6.03 -14.32 5.10
CA LEU A 284 5.14 -15.37 5.58
C LEU A 284 4.21 -15.70 4.41
N THR A 285 4.24 -16.95 3.94
CA THR A 285 3.20 -17.44 3.05
C THR A 285 1.85 -17.18 3.71
N SER A 286 0.83 -17.01 2.88
CA SER A 286 -0.58 -17.13 3.26
C SER A 286 -0.83 -18.28 4.25
N ASN A 287 -0.01 -19.34 4.25
CA ASN A 287 -0.14 -20.47 5.18
C ASN A 287 -0.05 -20.11 6.66
N PHE A 288 0.72 -19.09 7.07
CA PHE A 288 0.78 -18.71 8.48
C PHE A 288 -0.55 -18.14 8.99
N PHE A 289 -1.27 -17.38 8.15
CA PHE A 289 -2.65 -16.96 8.44
C PHE A 289 -3.64 -18.12 8.23
N LEU A 290 -3.39 -19.03 7.28
CA LEU A 290 -4.20 -20.25 7.08
C LEU A 290 -4.11 -21.24 8.25
N MET A 291 -3.13 -21.15 9.16
CA MET A 291 -3.17 -21.97 10.39
C MET A 291 -4.19 -21.46 11.41
N ALA A 292 -4.54 -20.16 11.36
CA ALA A 292 -5.47 -19.52 12.28
C ALA A 292 -6.92 -19.48 11.75
N ILE A 293 -7.17 -19.95 10.53
CA ILE A 293 -8.51 -20.08 9.93
C ILE A 293 -8.62 -21.39 9.15
N THR A 294 -9.79 -22.02 9.16
CA THR A 294 -10.04 -23.23 8.35
C THR A 294 -11.25 -23.03 7.47
N LEU A 295 -11.18 -23.53 6.23
CA LEU A 295 -12.36 -23.66 5.39
C LEU A 295 -13.15 -24.88 5.88
N ASP A 296 -14.37 -24.66 6.32
CA ASP A 296 -15.29 -25.70 6.71
C ASP A 296 -16.42 -25.84 5.67
N THR A 297 -16.85 -27.07 5.44
CA THR A 297 -17.88 -27.44 4.46
C THR A 297 -19.11 -28.10 5.11
N HIS A 298 -19.30 -27.97 6.43
CA HIS A 298 -20.43 -28.59 7.11
C HIS A 298 -21.78 -28.03 6.63
N ASP A 299 -22.72 -28.92 6.28
CA ASP A 299 -23.89 -28.66 5.43
C ASP A 299 -25.06 -27.87 6.05
N GLY A 300 -24.81 -27.07 7.08
CA GLY A 300 -25.83 -26.35 7.88
C GLY A 300 -26.67 -25.28 7.13
N GLY A 301 -26.73 -25.32 5.79
CA GLY A 301 -27.56 -24.48 4.94
C GLY A 301 -26.85 -23.26 4.34
N ALA A 302 -25.63 -22.93 4.81
CA ALA A 302 -24.83 -21.78 4.36
C ALA A 302 -23.74 -22.14 3.32
N GLY A 303 -23.54 -23.42 3.01
CA GLY A 303 -22.49 -23.86 2.10
C GLY A 303 -21.10 -23.90 2.76
N ARG A 304 -20.07 -23.45 2.04
CA ARG A 304 -18.70 -23.35 2.58
C ARG A 304 -18.58 -22.09 3.41
N TRP A 305 -17.80 -22.14 4.49
CA TRP A 305 -17.53 -20.98 5.34
C TRP A 305 -16.10 -21.03 5.90
N ILE A 306 -15.59 -19.88 6.32
CA ILE A 306 -14.29 -19.78 6.98
C ILE A 306 -14.52 -19.66 8.49
N ALA A 307 -13.94 -20.59 9.25
CA ALA A 307 -13.98 -20.58 10.71
C ALA A 307 -12.63 -20.12 11.28
N ALA A 308 -12.67 -19.36 12.38
CA ALA A 308 -11.48 -19.08 13.18
C ALA A 308 -10.97 -20.37 13.84
N CYS A 309 -9.67 -20.64 13.77
CA CYS A 309 -9.01 -21.72 14.52
C CYS A 309 -8.42 -21.23 15.85
N ASP A 310 -8.38 -19.90 16.05
CA ASP A 310 -7.80 -19.23 17.20
C ASP A 310 -8.57 -17.95 17.53
N GLU A 311 -8.23 -17.32 18.66
CA GLU A 311 -8.80 -16.05 19.10
C GLU A 311 -8.20 -14.86 18.32
N PHE A 312 -9.06 -13.98 17.79
CA PHE A 312 -8.63 -12.75 17.12
C PHE A 312 -9.04 -11.50 17.93
N PRO A 313 -8.08 -10.72 18.45
CA PRO A 313 -8.35 -9.43 19.07
C PRO A 313 -8.85 -8.38 18.06
N VAL A 314 -9.53 -7.34 18.54
CA VAL A 314 -9.98 -6.22 17.70
C VAL A 314 -8.79 -5.57 16.97
N GLY A 315 -8.91 -5.40 15.66
CA GLY A 315 -7.93 -4.80 14.76
C GLY A 315 -6.92 -5.77 14.16
N SER A 316 -6.92 -7.05 14.56
CA SER A 316 -6.05 -8.05 13.96
C SER A 316 -6.40 -8.27 12.48
N LEU A 317 -5.39 -8.50 11.65
CA LEU A 317 -5.59 -9.01 10.29
C LEU A 317 -5.98 -10.49 10.39
N VAL A 318 -7.21 -10.80 9.98
CA VAL A 318 -7.79 -12.16 10.04
C VAL A 318 -7.51 -12.91 8.76
N LEU A 319 -7.70 -12.25 7.62
CA LEU A 319 -7.53 -12.84 6.30
C LEU A 319 -6.98 -11.80 5.32
N GLU A 320 -6.04 -12.20 4.48
CA GLU A 320 -5.62 -11.42 3.32
C GLU A 320 -5.84 -12.23 2.04
N SER A 321 -6.58 -11.69 1.07
CA SER A 321 -6.83 -12.32 -0.22
C SER A 321 -6.18 -11.50 -1.33
N VAL A 322 -5.22 -12.11 -2.02
CA VAL A 322 -4.61 -11.55 -3.23
C VAL A 322 -5.64 -11.59 -4.38
N PRO A 323 -5.77 -10.52 -5.19
CA PRO A 323 -6.64 -10.56 -6.36
C PRO A 323 -6.08 -11.55 -7.39
N PHE A 324 -6.92 -12.47 -7.85
CA PHE A 324 -6.58 -13.32 -9.00
C PHE A 324 -6.47 -12.48 -10.28
N SER A 325 -7.34 -11.48 -10.41
CA SER A 325 -7.35 -10.49 -11.48
C SER A 325 -8.10 -9.26 -10.99
N TYR A 326 -7.83 -8.10 -11.60
CA TYR A 326 -8.50 -6.84 -11.28
C TYR A 326 -8.54 -5.91 -12.48
N VAL A 327 -9.45 -4.93 -12.45
CA VAL A 327 -9.66 -3.92 -13.49
C VAL A 327 -9.95 -2.56 -12.85
N LEU A 328 -9.23 -1.53 -13.28
CA LEU A 328 -9.55 -0.14 -12.94
C LEU A 328 -10.85 0.26 -13.62
N SER A 329 -11.75 0.88 -12.88
CA SER A 329 -13.01 1.38 -13.43
C SER A 329 -12.76 2.25 -14.67
N PRO A 330 -13.42 1.98 -15.82
CA PRO A 330 -13.31 2.79 -17.03
C PRO A 330 -13.57 4.28 -16.83
N SER A 331 -14.37 4.66 -15.83
CA SER A 331 -14.62 6.08 -15.52
C SER A 331 -13.40 6.79 -14.94
N LEU A 332 -12.41 6.06 -14.44
CA LEU A 332 -11.19 6.61 -13.83
C LEU A 332 -9.96 6.48 -14.74
N TRP A 333 -10.15 6.06 -15.99
CA TRP A 333 -9.08 6.03 -16.99
C TRP A 333 -8.60 7.46 -17.29
N GLY A 334 -7.35 7.75 -16.92
CA GLY A 334 -6.78 9.10 -17.04
C GLY A 334 -6.58 9.82 -15.71
N GLU A 335 -7.26 9.39 -14.66
CA GLU A 335 -7.14 9.95 -13.31
C GLU A 335 -6.28 9.05 -12.40
N ARG A 336 -6.31 7.74 -12.64
CA ARG A 336 -5.58 6.75 -11.85
C ARG A 336 -4.69 5.86 -12.72
N CYS A 337 -3.64 5.32 -12.13
CA CYS A 337 -2.77 4.35 -12.79
C CYS A 337 -3.53 3.03 -13.06
N GLN A 338 -3.41 2.47 -14.27
CA GLN A 338 -4.07 1.22 -14.67
C GLN A 338 -3.67 -0.02 -13.84
N VAL A 339 -2.53 0.03 -13.15
CA VAL A 339 -1.99 -1.08 -12.35
C VAL A 339 -2.22 -0.87 -10.87
N CYS A 340 -1.64 0.18 -10.28
CA CYS A 340 -1.70 0.37 -8.83
C CYS A 340 -2.88 1.22 -8.34
N PHE A 341 -3.71 1.74 -9.26
CA PHE A 341 -4.87 2.64 -9.02
C PHE A 341 -4.56 3.95 -8.26
N GLU A 342 -3.30 4.23 -7.98
CA GLU A 342 -2.88 5.48 -7.36
C GLU A 342 -3.14 6.69 -8.28
N GLN A 343 -3.52 7.79 -7.65
CA GLN A 343 -3.51 9.11 -8.28
C GLN A 343 -2.08 9.64 -8.28
N ALA A 344 -1.55 9.98 -9.46
CA ALA A 344 -0.18 10.46 -9.61
C ALA A 344 -0.04 11.28 -10.89
N LYS A 345 1.18 11.76 -11.17
CA LYS A 345 1.50 12.28 -12.50
C LYS A 345 1.55 11.11 -13.50
N LEU A 346 0.55 11.01 -14.37
CA LEU A 346 0.39 9.88 -15.26
C LEU A 346 0.96 10.10 -16.67
N SER A 347 1.41 9.01 -17.28
CA SER A 347 1.79 8.93 -18.69
C SER A 347 0.84 7.98 -19.43
N ARG A 348 0.28 8.43 -20.57
CA ARG A 348 -0.63 7.62 -21.38
C ARG A 348 0.10 6.57 -22.22
N CYS A 349 -0.56 5.44 -22.47
CA CYS A 349 -0.11 4.49 -23.48
C CYS A 349 -0.01 5.20 -24.85
N SER A 350 1.14 5.12 -25.52
CA SER A 350 1.37 5.79 -26.80
C SER A 350 0.53 5.21 -27.95
N ARG A 351 0.10 3.94 -27.82
CA ARG A 351 -0.65 3.23 -28.86
C ARG A 351 -2.16 3.49 -28.78
N CYS A 352 -2.82 3.09 -27.69
CA CYS A 352 -4.27 3.29 -27.56
C CYS A 352 -4.66 4.69 -27.07
N LYS A 353 -3.76 5.39 -26.36
CA LYS A 353 -4.01 6.70 -25.73
C LYS A 353 -5.15 6.73 -24.70
N MET A 354 -5.68 5.57 -24.29
CA MET A 354 -6.83 5.48 -23.38
C MET A 354 -6.45 5.16 -21.93
N VAL A 355 -5.44 4.31 -21.71
CA VAL A 355 -4.99 3.94 -20.36
C VAL A 355 -3.71 4.68 -19.97
N PHE A 356 -3.51 4.83 -18.66
CA PHE A 356 -2.50 5.71 -18.09
C PHE A 356 -1.72 5.01 -16.96
N TYR A 357 -0.44 5.38 -16.79
CA TYR A 357 0.46 4.74 -15.84
C TYR A 357 1.25 5.78 -15.05
N CYS A 358 1.45 5.55 -13.75
CA CYS A 358 2.27 6.42 -12.90
C CYS A 358 3.79 6.25 -13.17
N SER A 359 4.20 5.11 -13.74
CA SER A 359 5.60 4.77 -13.98
C SER A 359 5.79 3.83 -15.17
N LYS A 360 7.03 3.79 -15.68
CA LYS A 360 7.43 2.81 -16.71
C LYS A 360 7.32 1.36 -16.22
N SER A 361 7.56 1.13 -14.92
CA SER A 361 7.41 -0.20 -14.30
C SER A 361 5.96 -0.69 -14.40
N CYS A 362 4.98 0.12 -13.96
CA CYS A 362 3.57 -0.23 -14.09
C CYS A 362 3.17 -0.49 -15.55
N GLN A 363 3.66 0.33 -16.49
CA GLN A 363 3.38 0.10 -17.92
C GLN A 363 3.94 -1.24 -18.42
N GLN A 364 5.16 -1.60 -18.03
CA GLN A 364 5.81 -2.85 -18.46
C GLN A 364 5.10 -4.08 -17.89
N VAL A 365 4.72 -4.04 -16.61
CA VAL A 365 3.98 -5.12 -15.95
C VAL A 365 2.64 -5.33 -16.66
N ASP A 366 1.83 -4.27 -16.82
CA ASP A 366 0.51 -4.38 -17.47
C ASP A 366 0.63 -4.85 -18.92
N TRP A 367 1.64 -4.36 -19.67
CA TRP A 367 1.87 -4.80 -21.04
C TRP A 367 2.14 -6.31 -21.11
N LYS A 368 2.94 -6.85 -20.19
CA LYS A 368 3.27 -8.29 -20.15
C LYS A 368 2.07 -9.14 -19.74
N THR A 369 1.26 -8.66 -18.80
CA THR A 369 0.18 -9.45 -18.18
C THR A 369 -1.15 -9.35 -18.90
N HIS A 370 -1.57 -8.15 -19.31
CA HIS A 370 -2.94 -7.90 -19.78
C HIS A 370 -3.01 -6.94 -20.98
N HIS A 371 -2.46 -5.73 -20.86
CA HIS A 371 -2.72 -4.64 -21.80
C HIS A 371 -2.30 -4.92 -23.24
N LYS A 372 -1.27 -5.74 -23.49
CA LYS A 372 -0.87 -6.09 -24.88
C LYS A 372 -2.01 -6.71 -25.69
N LEU A 373 -2.88 -7.50 -25.03
CA LEU A 373 -4.04 -8.15 -25.65
C LEU A 373 -5.29 -7.26 -25.68
N GLU A 374 -5.31 -6.21 -24.86
CA GLU A 374 -6.44 -5.29 -24.73
C GLU A 374 -6.26 -4.04 -25.60
N CYS A 375 -5.02 -3.55 -25.75
CA CYS A 375 -4.68 -2.22 -26.26
C CYS A 375 -5.37 -1.85 -27.59
N SER A 376 -5.44 -2.77 -28.56
CA SER A 376 -6.08 -2.50 -29.86
C SER A 376 -7.57 -2.86 -29.90
N ARG A 377 -8.12 -3.41 -28.82
CA ARG A 377 -9.51 -3.89 -28.70
C ARG A 377 -10.38 -3.00 -27.83
N LEU A 378 -9.77 -2.21 -26.94
CA LEU A 378 -10.51 -1.35 -26.02
C LEU A 378 -11.45 -0.38 -26.76
N GLU A 379 -10.98 0.36 -27.77
CA GLU A 379 -11.83 1.34 -28.48
C GLU A 379 -13.00 0.67 -29.24
N PRO A 380 -12.79 -0.38 -30.06
CA PRO A 380 -13.91 -1.11 -30.68
C PRO A 380 -14.90 -1.70 -29.68
N MET A 381 -14.40 -2.24 -28.55
CA MET A 381 -15.24 -2.79 -27.49
C MET A 381 -16.14 -1.71 -26.88
N LEU A 382 -15.57 -0.55 -26.55
CA LEU A 382 -16.35 0.58 -26.03
C LEU A 382 -17.36 1.10 -27.06
N GLN A 383 -17.00 1.18 -28.34
CA GLN A 383 -17.96 1.57 -29.38
C GLN A 383 -19.14 0.58 -29.48
N SER A 384 -18.88 -0.72 -29.39
CA SER A 384 -19.93 -1.75 -29.38
C SER A 384 -20.90 -1.59 -28.21
N LEU A 385 -20.39 -1.21 -27.04
CA LEU A 385 -21.22 -0.97 -25.85
C LEU A 385 -22.04 0.33 -25.98
N ALA A 386 -21.45 1.39 -26.54
CA ALA A 386 -22.11 2.68 -26.71
C ALA A 386 -23.33 2.63 -27.65
N MET A 387 -23.36 1.69 -28.60
CA MET A 387 -24.48 1.53 -29.54
C MET A 387 -25.76 0.96 -28.92
N HIS A 388 -25.70 0.40 -27.70
CA HIS A 388 -26.82 -0.33 -27.07
C HIS A 388 -27.44 0.35 -25.83
N GLY A 389 -27.03 1.57 -25.48
CA GLY A 389 -27.74 2.44 -24.54
C GLY A 389 -27.34 2.36 -23.05
N ASN A 390 -27.74 3.42 -22.33
CA ASN A 390 -27.46 3.86 -20.95
C ASN A 390 -25.98 3.97 -20.52
N GLN A 391 -25.49 5.22 -20.40
CA GLN A 391 -24.09 5.55 -20.06
C GLN A 391 -23.62 5.03 -18.69
N SER A 392 -24.52 4.82 -17.72
CA SER A 392 -24.12 4.32 -16.39
C SER A 392 -23.88 2.81 -16.35
N ALA A 393 -24.68 2.02 -17.10
CA ALA A 393 -24.49 0.57 -17.21
C ALA A 393 -23.22 0.21 -18.01
N PHE A 394 -22.82 1.09 -18.93
CA PHE A 394 -21.65 0.93 -19.78
C PHE A 394 -20.35 0.65 -19.00
N VAL A 395 -20.09 1.42 -17.94
CA VAL A 395 -18.83 1.33 -17.17
C VAL A 395 -18.72 -0.02 -16.46
N SER A 396 -19.83 -0.49 -15.87
CA SER A 396 -19.89 -1.78 -15.20
C SER A 396 -19.73 -2.94 -16.19
N ILE A 397 -20.42 -2.91 -17.34
CA ILE A 397 -20.30 -3.97 -18.35
C ILE A 397 -18.88 -4.00 -18.94
N ALA A 398 -18.26 -2.85 -19.22
CA ALA A 398 -16.88 -2.80 -19.70
C ALA A 398 -15.90 -3.38 -18.66
N SER A 399 -16.13 -3.13 -17.37
CA SER A 399 -15.33 -3.72 -16.29
C SER A 399 -15.46 -5.25 -16.27
N ASP A 400 -16.68 -5.78 -16.38
CA ASP A 400 -16.95 -7.21 -16.42
C ASP A 400 -16.28 -7.90 -17.61
N ILE A 401 -16.35 -7.29 -18.81
CA ILE A 401 -15.72 -7.81 -20.04
C ILE A 401 -14.21 -7.92 -19.87
N LEU A 402 -13.58 -6.88 -19.33
CA LEU A 402 -12.14 -6.87 -19.11
C LEU A 402 -11.73 -7.86 -18.02
N LEU A 403 -12.48 -7.91 -16.93
CA LEU A 403 -12.17 -8.78 -15.80
C LEU A 403 -12.31 -10.25 -16.20
N VAL A 404 -13.37 -10.62 -16.94
CA VAL A 404 -13.57 -12.01 -17.38
C VAL A 404 -12.49 -12.42 -18.37
N ALA A 405 -12.13 -11.53 -19.31
CA ALA A 405 -11.06 -11.80 -20.25
C ALA A 405 -9.70 -11.98 -19.54
N ARG A 406 -9.35 -11.11 -18.59
CA ARG A 406 -8.13 -11.23 -17.77
C ARG A 406 -8.10 -12.55 -17.01
N THR A 407 -9.21 -12.90 -16.37
CA THR A 407 -9.34 -14.10 -15.55
C THR A 407 -9.21 -15.38 -16.36
N LEU A 408 -9.94 -15.51 -17.47
CA LEU A 408 -9.88 -16.69 -18.33
C LEU A 408 -8.48 -16.90 -18.94
N ARG A 409 -7.78 -15.81 -19.29
CA ARG A 409 -6.39 -15.89 -19.79
C ARG A 409 -5.40 -16.36 -18.72
N LEU A 410 -5.65 -16.06 -17.45
CA LEU A 410 -4.82 -16.54 -16.34
C LEU A 410 -5.14 -18.00 -16.01
N LEU A 411 -6.43 -18.35 -15.93
CA LEU A 411 -6.88 -19.73 -15.72
C LEU A 411 -6.31 -20.69 -16.78
N ALA A 412 -6.28 -20.28 -18.05
CA ALA A 412 -5.74 -21.11 -19.13
C ALA A 412 -4.24 -21.40 -19.02
N LYS A 413 -3.49 -20.66 -18.18
CA LYS A 413 -2.07 -20.88 -17.92
C LYS A 413 -1.83 -21.79 -16.71
N MET A 414 -2.84 -22.05 -15.90
CA MET A 414 -2.69 -22.88 -14.71
C MET A 414 -2.67 -24.38 -15.08
N PRO A 415 -1.81 -25.19 -14.45
CA PRO A 415 -1.80 -26.63 -14.66
C PRO A 415 -3.13 -27.25 -14.18
N GLY A 416 -3.67 -28.19 -14.95
CA GLY A 416 -4.89 -28.93 -14.63
C GLY A 416 -4.66 -29.97 -13.55
N GLU A 417 -4.30 -29.54 -12.34
CA GLU A 417 -4.04 -30.43 -11.21
C GLU A 417 -5.32 -30.75 -10.44
N LYS A 418 -5.42 -31.99 -9.95
CA LYS A 418 -6.47 -32.40 -9.03
C LYS A 418 -6.23 -31.72 -7.68
N LYS A 419 -7.23 -30.99 -7.19
CA LYS A 419 -7.17 -30.33 -5.89
C LYS A 419 -7.46 -31.35 -4.79
N GLU A 420 -6.44 -31.76 -4.03
CA GLU A 420 -6.65 -32.63 -2.86
C GLU A 420 -7.27 -31.88 -1.67
N LYS A 421 -7.00 -30.56 -1.54
CA LYS A 421 -7.58 -29.69 -0.50
C LYS A 421 -7.77 -28.26 -1.03
N ILE A 422 -8.87 -27.59 -0.64
CA ILE A 422 -9.12 -26.18 -0.95
C ILE A 422 -8.39 -25.32 0.10
N THR A 423 -7.48 -24.47 -0.38
CA THR A 423 -6.65 -23.53 0.39
C THR A 423 -6.58 -22.22 -0.39
N GLN A 424 -6.02 -21.15 0.20
CA GLN A 424 -5.83 -19.88 -0.53
C GLN A 424 -5.05 -20.05 -1.84
N ASP A 425 -4.07 -20.96 -1.88
CA ASP A 425 -3.20 -21.14 -3.04
C ASP A 425 -3.83 -22.07 -4.10
N THR A 426 -4.81 -22.89 -3.70
CA THR A 426 -5.48 -23.84 -4.60
C THR A 426 -6.89 -23.40 -5.03
N VAL A 427 -7.48 -22.42 -4.33
CA VAL A 427 -8.78 -21.87 -4.71
C VAL A 427 -8.64 -21.03 -5.98
N THR A 428 -9.50 -21.27 -6.96
CA THR A 428 -9.51 -20.55 -8.23
C THR A 428 -10.90 -19.97 -8.49
N PRO A 429 -11.03 -19.03 -9.45
CA PRO A 429 -12.34 -18.49 -9.83
C PRO A 429 -13.37 -19.56 -10.21
N SER A 430 -12.92 -20.73 -10.69
CA SER A 430 -13.77 -21.89 -11.01
C SER A 430 -14.40 -22.57 -9.79
N ASP A 431 -13.95 -22.26 -8.57
CA ASP A 431 -14.53 -22.81 -7.34
C ASP A 431 -15.62 -21.90 -6.74
N MET A 432 -15.77 -20.66 -7.22
CA MET A 432 -16.70 -19.66 -6.65
C MET A 432 -18.17 -20.02 -6.91
N VAL A 433 -19.11 -19.67 -6.04
CA VAL A 433 -20.52 -20.07 -6.24
C VAL A 433 -21.14 -19.36 -7.45
N TRP A 434 -22.12 -19.96 -8.13
CA TRP A 434 -22.91 -19.29 -9.16
C TRP A 434 -24.27 -19.97 -9.33
N PHE A 435 -25.18 -19.28 -10.01
CA PHE A 435 -26.56 -19.74 -10.19
C PHE A 435 -26.95 -19.69 -11.67
N GLU A 436 -27.49 -20.80 -12.17
CA GLU A 436 -27.90 -20.94 -13.57
C GLU A 436 -28.98 -19.93 -13.98
N GLN A 437 -29.83 -19.53 -13.03
CA GLN A 437 -30.89 -18.54 -13.27
C GLN A 437 -30.37 -17.15 -13.64
N ASP A 438 -29.10 -16.83 -13.35
CA ASP A 438 -28.50 -15.54 -13.71
C ASP A 438 -27.93 -15.53 -15.15
N ARG A 439 -27.90 -16.69 -15.84
CA ARG A 439 -27.25 -16.84 -17.16
C ARG A 439 -27.82 -15.90 -18.21
N GLU A 440 -29.14 -15.73 -18.23
CA GLU A 440 -29.82 -14.87 -19.22
C GLU A 440 -29.31 -13.43 -19.18
N ARG A 441 -28.98 -12.93 -17.97
CA ARG A 441 -28.46 -11.58 -17.74
C ARG A 441 -27.14 -11.31 -18.47
N PHE A 442 -26.32 -12.35 -18.67
CA PHE A 442 -24.96 -12.22 -19.17
C PHE A 442 -24.76 -12.65 -20.63
N GLN A 443 -25.81 -13.08 -21.33
CA GLN A 443 -25.72 -13.54 -22.72
C GLN A 443 -25.15 -12.47 -23.66
N HIS A 444 -25.57 -11.21 -23.48
CA HIS A 444 -25.08 -10.09 -24.30
C HIS A 444 -23.59 -9.82 -24.03
N THR A 445 -23.22 -9.67 -22.75
CA THR A 445 -21.82 -9.45 -22.32
C THR A 445 -20.90 -10.57 -22.81
N ALA A 446 -21.31 -11.83 -22.68
CA ALA A 446 -20.55 -12.98 -23.15
C ALA A 446 -20.35 -12.97 -24.68
N THR A 447 -21.38 -12.57 -25.43
CA THR A 447 -21.29 -12.42 -26.90
C THR A 447 -20.26 -11.36 -27.28
N ILE A 448 -20.22 -10.23 -26.56
CA ILE A 448 -19.20 -9.20 -26.81
C ILE A 448 -17.80 -9.74 -26.52
N VAL A 449 -17.59 -10.46 -25.41
CA VAL A 449 -16.28 -11.02 -25.06
C VAL A 449 -15.79 -11.98 -26.16
N GLU A 450 -16.66 -12.88 -26.62
CA GLU A 450 -16.39 -13.86 -27.68
C GLU A 450 -15.93 -13.18 -28.99
N HIS A 451 -16.56 -12.07 -29.38
CA HIS A 451 -16.27 -11.37 -30.64
C HIS A 451 -15.23 -10.24 -30.52
N SER A 452 -14.90 -9.81 -29.30
CA SER A 452 -13.97 -8.69 -29.04
C SER A 452 -12.52 -8.98 -29.43
N GLY A 453 -12.14 -10.25 -29.54
CA GLY A 453 -10.74 -10.67 -29.71
C GLY A 453 -9.86 -10.43 -28.48
N LEU A 454 -10.45 -10.20 -27.30
CA LEU A 454 -9.74 -10.11 -26.01
C LEU A 454 -9.23 -11.48 -25.55
N LEU A 455 -9.89 -12.56 -25.95
CA LEU A 455 -9.44 -13.93 -25.79
C LEU A 455 -8.71 -14.36 -27.07
N PRO A 456 -7.40 -14.67 -27.00
CA PRO A 456 -6.65 -15.20 -28.15
C PRO A 456 -7.29 -16.47 -28.72
N GLN A 457 -7.26 -16.66 -30.05
CA GLN A 457 -7.91 -17.81 -30.72
C GLN A 457 -7.39 -19.19 -30.25
N ASN A 458 -6.17 -19.24 -29.71
CA ASN A 458 -5.60 -20.47 -29.15
C ASN A 458 -6.21 -20.83 -27.77
N LEU A 459 -6.85 -19.88 -27.08
CA LEU A 459 -7.59 -20.11 -25.85
C LEU A 459 -9.06 -20.32 -26.21
N ARG A 460 -9.43 -21.56 -26.53
CA ARG A 460 -10.82 -21.91 -26.91
C ARG A 460 -11.70 -22.01 -25.67
N PHE A 461 -12.32 -20.89 -25.29
CA PHE A 461 -13.44 -20.86 -24.36
C PHE A 461 -14.75 -20.75 -25.14
N THR A 462 -15.76 -21.52 -24.76
CA THR A 462 -17.10 -21.40 -25.35
C THR A 462 -17.85 -20.22 -24.73
N LYS A 463 -18.82 -19.64 -25.46
CA LYS A 463 -19.74 -18.65 -24.90
C LYS A 463 -20.37 -19.10 -23.57
N ALA A 464 -20.77 -20.36 -23.46
CA ALA A 464 -21.36 -20.91 -22.23
C ALA A 464 -20.40 -20.87 -21.03
N GLN A 465 -19.10 -21.08 -21.25
CA GLN A 465 -18.07 -20.96 -20.21
C GLN A 465 -17.85 -19.50 -19.79
N ILE A 466 -17.94 -18.55 -20.74
CA ILE A 466 -17.86 -17.11 -20.46
C ILE A 466 -19.06 -16.67 -19.62
N GLU A 467 -20.28 -17.08 -20.01
CA GLU A 467 -21.51 -16.82 -19.26
C GLU A 467 -21.44 -17.38 -17.84
N GLU A 468 -20.96 -18.61 -17.68
CA GLU A 468 -20.79 -19.22 -16.35
C GLU A 468 -19.82 -18.41 -15.48
N MET A 469 -18.68 -17.97 -16.03
CA MET A 469 -17.74 -17.14 -15.28
C MET A 469 -18.34 -15.78 -14.91
N LEU A 470 -19.14 -15.17 -15.80
CA LEU A 470 -19.86 -13.93 -15.49
C LEU A 470 -20.91 -14.14 -14.39
N CYS A 471 -21.61 -15.28 -14.37
CA CYS A 471 -22.52 -15.63 -13.27
C CYS A 471 -21.78 -15.80 -11.94
N ARG A 472 -20.57 -16.38 -11.94
CA ARG A 472 -19.71 -16.44 -10.75
C ARG A 472 -19.32 -15.03 -10.29
N PHE A 473 -18.91 -14.18 -11.22
CA PHE A 473 -18.54 -12.80 -10.91
C PHE A 473 -19.68 -12.01 -10.31
N HIS A 474 -20.91 -12.24 -10.80
CA HIS A 474 -22.10 -11.56 -10.34
C HIS A 474 -22.25 -11.61 -8.82
N VAL A 475 -21.96 -12.75 -8.19
CA VAL A 475 -22.26 -12.99 -6.78
C VAL A 475 -21.01 -13.13 -5.89
N ASN A 476 -19.79 -13.00 -6.45
CA ASN A 476 -18.54 -13.19 -5.71
C ASN A 476 -17.50 -12.09 -5.91
N ASN A 477 -17.62 -11.23 -6.93
CA ASN A 477 -16.61 -10.20 -7.15
C ASN A 477 -16.78 -9.05 -6.18
N PHE A 478 -15.67 -8.36 -5.94
CA PHE A 478 -15.63 -7.25 -5.01
C PHE A 478 -15.30 -5.95 -5.72
N MET A 479 -15.90 -4.88 -5.22
CA MET A 479 -15.52 -3.52 -5.54
C MET A 479 -14.23 -3.20 -4.78
N ILE A 480 -13.15 -2.94 -5.51
CA ILE A 480 -11.91 -2.43 -4.93
C ILE A 480 -12.16 -0.95 -4.63
N THR A 481 -11.97 -0.57 -3.37
CA THR A 481 -12.16 0.81 -2.93
C THR A 481 -10.85 1.45 -2.54
N ASP A 482 -10.80 2.78 -2.63
CA ASP A 482 -9.71 3.55 -2.02
C ASP A 482 -9.91 3.73 -0.50
N GLU A 483 -9.03 4.52 0.12
CA GLU A 483 -9.06 4.83 1.55
C GLU A 483 -10.32 5.57 2.02
N LEU A 484 -11.09 6.16 1.09
CA LEU A 484 -12.36 6.84 1.36
C LEU A 484 -13.56 5.94 1.09
N LEU A 485 -13.32 4.64 0.84
CA LEU A 485 -14.32 3.64 0.44
C LEU A 485 -15.02 3.98 -0.90
N LEU A 486 -14.38 4.80 -1.75
CA LEU A 486 -14.90 5.09 -3.07
C LEU A 486 -14.53 3.95 -4.03
N ASP A 487 -15.49 3.54 -4.86
CA ASP A 487 -15.27 2.54 -5.90
C ASP A 487 -14.25 3.03 -6.92
N ILE A 488 -13.14 2.30 -7.03
CA ILE A 488 -12.09 2.59 -8.01
C ILE A 488 -11.92 1.48 -9.03
N GLY A 489 -12.54 0.31 -8.84
CA GLY A 489 -12.40 -0.81 -9.74
C GLY A 489 -13.01 -2.10 -9.18
N THR A 490 -12.81 -3.19 -9.90
CA THR A 490 -13.33 -4.50 -9.51
C THR A 490 -12.23 -5.55 -9.53
N GLY A 491 -12.32 -6.52 -8.62
CA GLY A 491 -11.38 -7.63 -8.52
C GLY A 491 -12.06 -8.96 -8.27
N CYS A 492 -11.43 -10.00 -8.81
CA CYS A 492 -11.77 -11.39 -8.53
C CYS A 492 -10.88 -11.89 -7.38
N PHE A 493 -11.49 -12.19 -6.23
CA PHE A 493 -10.80 -12.62 -5.02
C PHE A 493 -11.33 -13.99 -4.57
N PRO A 494 -10.89 -15.11 -5.18
CA PRO A 494 -11.47 -16.42 -4.90
C PRO A 494 -11.41 -16.82 -3.43
N TRP A 495 -10.34 -16.46 -2.72
CA TRP A 495 -10.21 -16.72 -1.28
C TRP A 495 -11.13 -15.81 -0.44
N GLY A 496 -11.16 -14.50 -0.74
CA GLY A 496 -12.10 -13.56 -0.11
C GLY A 496 -13.57 -13.91 -0.33
N ALA A 497 -13.91 -14.50 -1.49
CA ALA A 497 -15.27 -14.95 -1.83
C ALA A 497 -15.77 -16.12 -0.98
N MET A 498 -14.91 -16.78 -0.21
CA MET A 498 -15.32 -17.83 0.73
C MET A 498 -15.85 -17.27 2.06
N VAL A 499 -15.71 -15.96 2.30
CA VAL A 499 -16.18 -15.30 3.54
C VAL A 499 -17.64 -14.90 3.38
N ASN A 500 -18.48 -15.49 4.22
CA ASN A 500 -19.93 -15.30 4.18
C ASN A 500 -20.40 -13.94 4.71
N HIS A 501 -21.67 -13.66 4.44
CA HIS A 501 -22.35 -12.46 4.90
C HIS A 501 -22.94 -12.60 6.31
N SER A 502 -22.80 -11.55 7.13
CA SER A 502 -23.67 -11.27 8.27
C SER A 502 -24.02 -9.77 8.27
N CYS A 503 -25.26 -9.41 8.64
CA CYS A 503 -25.61 -8.00 8.93
C CYS A 503 -25.06 -7.53 10.29
N ASP A 504 -24.56 -8.47 11.10
CA ASP A 504 -23.82 -8.28 12.35
C ASP A 504 -22.45 -8.93 12.19
N ASN A 505 -21.66 -8.40 11.25
CA ASN A 505 -20.38 -8.97 10.83
C ASN A 505 -19.29 -8.78 11.89
N ASN A 506 -18.23 -9.60 11.80
CA ASN A 506 -17.07 -9.51 12.67
C ASN A 506 -15.79 -9.01 12.00
N CYS A 507 -15.78 -8.87 10.66
CA CYS A 507 -14.66 -8.29 9.93
C CYS A 507 -15.07 -7.08 9.09
N ALA A 508 -14.21 -6.05 9.06
CA ALA A 508 -14.22 -5.01 8.04
C ALA A 508 -13.33 -5.42 6.86
N VAL A 509 -13.71 -4.99 5.67
CA VAL A 509 -12.94 -5.22 4.43
C VAL A 509 -12.31 -3.91 3.99
N THR A 510 -11.01 -3.93 3.75
CA THR A 510 -10.25 -2.83 3.16
C THR A 510 -9.27 -3.37 2.13
N TYR A 511 -8.61 -2.50 1.36
CA TYR A 511 -7.65 -2.91 0.35
C TYR A 511 -6.27 -2.34 0.65
N ALA A 512 -5.24 -3.17 0.54
CA ALA A 512 -3.86 -2.73 0.65
C ALA A 512 -3.52 -1.78 -0.52
N PRO A 513 -2.91 -0.60 -0.26
CA PRO A 513 -2.52 0.33 -1.30
C PRO A 513 -1.61 -0.33 -2.34
N LYS A 514 -1.80 0.00 -3.62
CA LYS A 514 -1.07 -0.47 -4.80
C LYS A 514 -1.16 -1.96 -5.15
N THR A 515 -1.21 -2.86 -4.18
CA THR A 515 -1.31 -4.32 -4.42
C THR A 515 -2.75 -4.78 -4.56
N HIS A 516 -3.70 -4.01 -4.02
CA HIS A 516 -5.13 -4.33 -3.98
C HIS A 516 -5.45 -5.62 -3.22
N ASN A 517 -4.54 -6.09 -2.36
CA ASN A 517 -4.83 -7.23 -1.51
C ASN A 517 -6.03 -6.88 -0.64
N MET A 518 -7.07 -7.70 -0.70
CA MET A 518 -8.22 -7.56 0.18
C MET A 518 -7.79 -7.97 1.58
N GLN A 519 -8.04 -7.11 2.56
CA GLN A 519 -7.71 -7.33 3.97
C GLN A 519 -8.97 -7.35 4.81
N LEU A 520 -9.18 -8.44 5.55
CA LEU A 520 -10.24 -8.57 6.54
C LEU A 520 -9.66 -8.36 7.93
N ARG A 521 -10.15 -7.34 8.64
CA ARG A 521 -9.71 -7.04 10.00
C ARG A 521 -10.84 -7.20 11.00
N ALA A 522 -10.55 -7.82 12.14
CA ALA A 522 -11.52 -8.05 13.20
C ALA A 522 -12.04 -6.71 13.76
N ILE A 523 -13.34 -6.47 13.70
CA ILE A 523 -13.99 -5.26 14.25
C ILE A 523 -14.57 -5.49 15.64
N ARG A 524 -14.61 -6.74 16.09
CA ARG A 524 -14.90 -7.18 17.45
C ARG A 524 -14.05 -8.43 17.74
N PRO A 525 -13.90 -8.86 19.00
CA PRO A 525 -13.27 -10.15 19.29
C PRO A 525 -13.94 -11.28 18.51
N ILE A 526 -13.14 -12.19 17.98
CA ILE A 526 -13.60 -13.40 17.28
C ILE A 526 -13.03 -14.60 18.04
N HIS A 527 -13.90 -15.52 18.42
CA HIS A 527 -13.52 -16.69 19.20
C HIS A 527 -13.16 -17.88 18.30
N SER A 528 -12.35 -18.80 18.83
CA SER A 528 -12.06 -20.06 18.14
C SER A 528 -13.37 -20.81 17.80
N GLY A 529 -13.48 -21.27 16.57
CA GLY A 529 -14.67 -21.93 16.01
C GLY A 529 -15.74 -20.99 15.48
N GLU A 530 -15.62 -19.67 15.69
CA GLU A 530 -16.58 -18.69 15.16
C GLU A 530 -16.39 -18.48 13.66
N GLU A 531 -17.50 -18.26 12.93
CA GLU A 531 -17.48 -17.94 11.51
C GLU A 531 -16.92 -16.53 11.26
N ILE A 532 -15.97 -16.43 10.34
CA ILE A 532 -15.49 -15.15 9.82
C ILE A 532 -16.53 -14.61 8.84
N THR A 533 -17.04 -13.41 9.09
CA THR A 533 -18.13 -12.81 8.32
C THR A 533 -17.83 -11.37 7.92
N GLN A 534 -18.34 -11.00 6.74
CA GLN A 534 -18.32 -9.64 6.20
C GLN A 534 -19.75 -9.19 5.83
N THR A 535 -19.88 -7.99 5.24
CA THR A 535 -21.17 -7.45 4.76
C THR A 535 -21.20 -7.39 3.24
N TYR A 536 -22.19 -8.03 2.60
CA TYR A 536 -22.41 -7.97 1.16
C TYR A 536 -23.32 -6.81 0.73
N VAL A 537 -24.03 -6.23 1.69
CA VAL A 537 -24.96 -5.13 1.53
C VAL A 537 -24.67 -4.10 2.60
N ASP A 538 -25.00 -2.84 2.32
CA ASP A 538 -24.91 -1.79 3.32
C ASP A 538 -25.87 -2.07 4.48
N VAL A 539 -25.30 -2.23 5.68
CA VAL A 539 -26.05 -2.51 6.92
C VAL A 539 -26.86 -1.30 7.40
N GLY A 540 -26.60 -0.12 6.85
CA GLY A 540 -27.43 1.08 7.02
C GLY A 540 -28.77 1.02 6.27
N LEU A 541 -28.96 0.08 5.33
CA LEU A 541 -30.24 -0.09 4.63
C LEU A 541 -31.31 -0.66 5.56
N PRO A 542 -32.61 -0.34 5.37
CA PRO A 542 -33.71 -0.96 6.09
C PRO A 542 -33.72 -2.50 5.95
N PRO A 543 -34.21 -3.25 6.95
CA PRO A 543 -34.18 -4.72 6.93
C PRO A 543 -34.82 -5.35 5.70
N GLN A 544 -35.92 -4.78 5.19
CA GLN A 544 -36.60 -5.28 4.00
C GLN A 544 -35.72 -5.11 2.75
N ASN A 545 -34.98 -4.00 2.66
CA ASN A 545 -34.08 -3.72 1.55
C ASN A 545 -32.86 -4.64 1.58
N ARG A 546 -32.26 -4.86 2.76
CA ARG A 546 -31.16 -5.83 2.93
C ARG A 546 -31.60 -7.24 2.51
N ARG A 547 -32.73 -7.71 3.03
CA ARG A 547 -33.29 -9.04 2.69
C ARG A 547 -33.60 -9.17 1.19
N ARG A 548 -34.18 -8.12 0.58
CA ARG A 548 -34.45 -8.10 -0.85
C ARG A 548 -33.16 -8.18 -1.67
N GLN A 549 -32.17 -7.34 -1.39
CA GLN A 549 -30.89 -7.35 -2.12
C GLN A 549 -30.17 -8.68 -1.98
N LEU A 550 -30.10 -9.25 -0.76
CA LEU A 550 -29.48 -10.55 -0.53
C LEU A 550 -30.19 -11.68 -1.29
N LYS A 551 -31.53 -11.63 -1.36
CA LYS A 551 -32.32 -12.63 -2.09
C LYS A 551 -32.19 -12.47 -3.60
N GLU A 552 -32.27 -11.25 -4.13
CA GLU A 552 -32.26 -10.98 -5.57
C GLU A 552 -30.86 -11.15 -6.18
N HIS A 553 -29.81 -10.81 -5.43
CA HIS A 553 -28.43 -10.81 -5.94
C HIS A 553 -27.64 -12.05 -5.53
N TYR A 554 -27.80 -12.52 -4.28
CA TYR A 554 -27.01 -13.63 -3.72
C TYR A 554 -27.86 -14.89 -3.47
N HIS A 555 -29.16 -14.85 -3.77
CA HIS A 555 -30.08 -15.99 -3.74
C HIS A 555 -30.25 -16.68 -2.37
N PHE A 556 -30.06 -15.95 -1.26
CA PHE A 556 -30.27 -16.49 0.10
C PHE A 556 -31.01 -15.52 1.03
N HIS A 557 -31.50 -16.05 2.16
CA HIS A 557 -32.09 -15.26 3.24
C HIS A 557 -31.15 -15.25 4.45
N CYS A 558 -30.72 -14.07 4.90
CA CYS A 558 -29.82 -13.94 6.04
C CYS A 558 -30.53 -14.24 7.38
N GLN A 559 -29.88 -15.08 8.20
CA GLN A 559 -30.37 -15.54 9.51
C GLN A 559 -29.51 -15.05 10.68
N CYS A 560 -28.66 -14.02 10.46
CA CYS A 560 -27.81 -13.48 11.53
C CYS A 560 -28.63 -12.87 12.68
N ALA A 561 -27.98 -12.65 13.83
CA ALA A 561 -28.60 -12.10 15.04
C ALA A 561 -29.38 -10.80 14.78
N ARG A 562 -28.84 -9.86 13.98
CA ARG A 562 -29.54 -8.62 13.59
C ARG A 562 -30.79 -8.85 12.72
N CYS A 563 -30.80 -9.87 11.87
CA CYS A 563 -31.97 -10.19 11.05
C CYS A 563 -33.07 -10.91 11.84
N VAL A 564 -32.69 -11.71 12.83
CA VAL A 564 -33.59 -12.49 13.69
C VAL A 564 -34.15 -11.64 14.83
N SER A 565 -33.31 -10.81 15.44
CA SER A 565 -33.66 -9.89 16.53
C SER A 565 -33.21 -8.46 16.17
N PRO A 566 -33.98 -7.75 15.34
CA PRO A 566 -33.60 -6.41 14.87
C PRO A 566 -33.51 -5.40 16.02
N PRO A 567 -32.49 -4.52 16.03
CA PRO A 567 -32.43 -3.41 16.98
C PRO A 567 -33.58 -2.42 16.75
N SER A 568 -33.80 -1.54 17.73
CA SER A 568 -34.85 -0.52 17.67
C SER A 568 -34.76 0.35 16.41
N PHE A 569 -33.54 0.74 16.01
CA PHE A 569 -33.29 1.48 14.78
C PHE A 569 -33.88 0.79 13.54
N ASP A 570 -33.58 -0.50 13.34
CA ASP A 570 -34.03 -1.30 12.18
C ASP A 570 -35.57 -1.38 12.10
N THR A 571 -36.25 -1.27 13.24
CA THR A 571 -37.72 -1.24 13.31
C THR A 571 -38.29 0.09 12.79
N PHE A 572 -37.55 1.19 12.93
CA PHE A 572 -38.00 2.53 12.57
C PHE A 572 -37.37 3.10 11.29
N SER A 573 -36.40 2.38 10.70
CA SER A 573 -35.61 2.83 9.54
C SER A 573 -36.43 3.08 8.27
N SER A 574 -37.66 2.56 8.21
CA SER A 574 -38.60 2.75 7.10
C SER A 574 -39.98 3.22 7.57
N SER A 575 -40.05 3.86 8.74
CA SER A 575 -41.32 4.19 9.39
C SER A 575 -41.66 5.67 9.29
N ASN A 576 -42.96 5.96 9.40
CA ASN A 576 -43.49 7.31 9.49
C ASN A 576 -43.15 7.96 10.85
N LYS A 577 -43.53 9.22 11.04
CA LYS A 577 -43.21 9.99 12.25
C LYS A 577 -43.61 9.32 13.56
N SER A 578 -44.71 8.56 13.58
CA SER A 578 -45.22 7.85 14.76
C SER A 578 -44.70 6.41 14.89
N GLY A 579 -43.78 5.98 14.02
CA GLY A 579 -43.21 4.63 14.03
C GLY A 579 -44.05 3.58 13.29
N GLY A 580 -45.13 3.98 12.62
CA GLY A 580 -45.95 3.11 11.79
C GLY A 580 -45.54 3.08 10.31
N VAL A 581 -46.35 2.44 9.47
CA VAL A 581 -46.12 2.34 8.02
C VAL A 581 -46.20 3.72 7.35
N VAL A 582 -45.23 4.03 6.50
CA VAL A 582 -45.27 5.22 5.63
C VAL A 582 -46.36 5.03 4.58
N LYS A 583 -47.34 5.93 4.56
CA LYS A 583 -48.41 5.94 3.54
C LYS A 583 -47.99 6.88 2.40
N PRO A 584 -48.37 6.59 1.15
CA PRO A 584 -48.22 7.54 0.05
C PRO A 584 -48.85 8.89 0.41
N SER A 585 -48.15 9.97 0.14
CA SER A 585 -48.54 11.33 0.52
C SER A 585 -47.99 12.32 -0.50
N ASP A 586 -48.85 13.22 -0.97
CA ASP A 586 -48.47 14.31 -1.89
C ASP A 586 -47.29 15.12 -1.34
N ALA A 587 -47.16 15.23 -0.01
CA ALA A 587 -46.03 15.91 0.63
C ALA A 587 -44.71 15.16 0.42
N LEU A 588 -44.70 13.83 0.59
CA LEU A 588 -43.49 13.02 0.37
C LEU A 588 -43.10 12.98 -1.11
N ASP A 589 -44.09 12.90 -2.00
CA ASP A 589 -43.87 12.98 -3.45
C ASP A 589 -43.31 14.34 -3.87
N MET A 590 -43.83 15.43 -3.28
CA MET A 590 -43.29 16.77 -3.45
C MET A 590 -41.84 16.86 -2.96
N ALA A 591 -41.53 16.32 -1.78
CA ALA A 591 -40.16 16.30 -1.27
C ALA A 591 -39.21 15.53 -2.20
N GLN A 592 -39.63 14.36 -2.70
CA GLN A 592 -38.85 13.57 -3.66
C GLN A 592 -38.59 14.34 -4.95
N LYS A 593 -39.60 15.04 -5.47
CA LYS A 593 -39.47 15.88 -6.67
C LYS A 593 -38.47 17.02 -6.46
N MET A 594 -38.57 17.72 -5.32
CA MET A 594 -37.63 18.80 -4.96
C MET A 594 -36.19 18.32 -4.90
N ILE A 595 -35.95 17.13 -4.36
CA ILE A 595 -34.62 16.51 -4.32
C ILE A 595 -34.10 16.23 -5.73
N GLN A 596 -34.93 15.69 -6.62
CA GLN A 596 -34.54 15.45 -8.01
C GLN A 596 -34.20 16.77 -8.72
N GLU A 597 -35.05 17.79 -8.59
CA GLU A 597 -34.87 19.11 -9.20
C GLU A 597 -33.59 19.82 -8.68
N ALA A 598 -33.29 19.71 -7.38
CA ALA A 598 -32.10 20.31 -6.75
C ALA A 598 -30.77 19.84 -7.36
N THR A 599 -30.76 18.71 -8.08
CA THR A 599 -29.56 18.17 -8.75
C THR A 599 -29.09 19.06 -9.89
N TYR A 600 -30.01 19.79 -10.51
CA TYR A 600 -29.74 20.63 -11.68
C TYR A 600 -29.71 22.13 -11.34
N MET A 601 -29.80 22.47 -10.05
CA MET A 601 -29.83 23.85 -9.57
C MET A 601 -28.43 24.34 -9.17
N PRO A 602 -28.18 25.67 -9.22
CA PRO A 602 -27.00 26.26 -8.60
C PRO A 602 -26.94 25.98 -7.09
N PRO A 603 -25.75 25.93 -6.46
CA PRO A 603 -25.60 25.50 -5.07
C PRO A 603 -26.51 26.21 -4.06
N TYR A 604 -26.66 27.53 -4.15
CA TYR A 604 -27.49 28.30 -3.21
C TYR A 604 -28.99 28.00 -3.35
N GLU A 605 -29.48 27.85 -4.59
CA GLU A 605 -30.87 27.48 -4.88
C GLU A 605 -31.15 26.03 -4.48
N ALA A 606 -30.21 25.12 -4.73
CA ALA A 606 -30.28 23.73 -4.32
C ALA A 606 -30.38 23.60 -2.79
N ILE A 607 -29.59 24.37 -2.04
CA ILE A 607 -29.64 24.41 -0.57
C ILE A 607 -31.04 24.79 -0.08
N GLU A 608 -31.63 25.86 -0.60
CA GLU A 608 -32.97 26.32 -0.18
C GLU A 608 -34.08 25.33 -0.58
N CYS A 609 -33.95 24.70 -1.75
CA CYS A 609 -34.84 23.62 -2.18
C CYS A 609 -34.76 22.42 -1.22
N LEU A 610 -33.55 21.95 -0.91
CA LEU A 610 -33.33 20.80 -0.03
C LEU A 610 -33.73 21.07 1.42
N LYS A 611 -33.61 22.30 1.93
CA LYS A 611 -34.12 22.68 3.27
C LYS A 611 -35.64 22.53 3.38
N LYS A 612 -36.38 22.90 2.33
CA LYS A 612 -37.84 22.70 2.27
C LYS A 612 -38.18 21.21 2.24
N ALA A 613 -37.52 20.44 1.37
CA ALA A 613 -37.69 18.98 1.31
C ALA A 613 -37.35 18.30 2.65
N ARG A 614 -36.29 18.76 3.33
CA ARG A 614 -35.89 18.31 4.67
C ARG A 614 -36.99 18.54 5.69
N THR A 615 -37.61 19.71 5.68
CA THR A 615 -38.70 20.05 6.60
C THR A 615 -39.86 19.09 6.42
N ILE A 616 -40.25 18.83 5.17
CA ILE A 616 -41.32 17.88 4.85
C ILE A 616 -40.97 16.48 5.34
N ARG A 617 -39.82 15.91 4.94
CA ARG A 617 -39.39 14.57 5.40
C ARG A 617 -39.27 14.48 6.92
N THR A 618 -38.85 15.55 7.60
CA THR A 618 -38.72 15.55 9.07
C THR A 618 -40.07 15.55 9.79
N ASN A 619 -41.11 16.11 9.19
CA ASN A 619 -42.48 16.11 9.73
C ASN A 619 -43.19 14.77 9.48
N GLU A 620 -42.95 14.16 8.32
CA GLU A 620 -43.64 12.93 7.89
C GLU A 620 -42.94 11.64 8.35
N LEU A 621 -41.62 11.64 8.47
CA LEU A 621 -40.81 10.43 8.68
C LEU A 621 -40.21 10.36 10.10
N HIS A 622 -40.02 9.12 10.58
CA HIS A 622 -39.38 8.87 11.86
C HIS A 622 -37.98 9.51 11.91
N ARG A 623 -37.49 9.83 13.11
CA ARG A 623 -36.13 10.37 13.28
C ARG A 623 -35.02 9.44 12.77
N TRP A 624 -35.32 8.16 12.63
CA TRP A 624 -34.39 7.11 12.18
C TRP A 624 -34.67 6.62 10.77
N ASN A 625 -35.65 7.21 10.07
CA ASN A 625 -35.96 6.80 8.71
C ASN A 625 -34.79 7.16 7.77
N THR A 626 -34.29 6.17 7.03
CA THR A 626 -33.08 6.29 6.20
C THR A 626 -33.25 7.25 5.03
N GLU A 627 -34.48 7.50 4.56
CA GLU A 627 -34.72 8.49 3.51
C GLU A 627 -34.33 9.91 3.94
N ARG A 628 -34.20 10.18 5.24
CA ARG A 628 -33.70 11.47 5.72
C ARG A 628 -32.22 11.68 5.40
N LEU A 629 -31.43 10.60 5.38
CA LEU A 629 -29.98 10.64 5.17
C LEU A 629 -29.58 11.14 3.79
N GLU A 630 -30.37 10.83 2.76
CA GLU A 630 -30.13 11.32 1.39
C GLU A 630 -30.07 12.85 1.35
N ILE A 631 -31.06 13.52 1.96
CA ILE A 631 -31.09 14.98 2.01
C ILE A 631 -29.93 15.51 2.86
N PHE A 632 -29.64 14.84 3.97
CA PHE A 632 -28.59 15.28 4.88
C PHE A 632 -27.21 15.23 4.22
N SER A 633 -26.89 14.12 3.56
CA SER A 633 -25.63 13.96 2.82
C SER A 633 -25.50 15.02 1.73
N ARG A 634 -26.56 15.29 0.97
CA ARG A 634 -26.53 16.32 -0.09
C ARG A 634 -26.36 17.74 0.46
N LEU A 635 -27.06 18.07 1.55
CA LEU A 635 -26.90 19.36 2.22
C LEU A 635 -25.50 19.52 2.80
N LEU A 636 -24.93 18.47 3.40
CA LEU A 636 -23.56 18.48 3.92
C LEU A 636 -22.57 18.81 2.81
N THR A 637 -22.61 18.10 1.67
CA THR A 637 -21.75 18.38 0.51
C THR A 637 -21.88 19.84 0.05
N LEU A 638 -23.11 20.33 -0.13
CA LEU A 638 -23.34 21.71 -0.56
C LEU A 638 -22.84 22.75 0.45
N TYR A 639 -22.97 22.48 1.76
CA TYR A 639 -22.44 23.38 2.79
C TYR A 639 -20.90 23.39 2.83
N ILE A 640 -20.25 22.24 2.58
CA ILE A 640 -18.79 22.17 2.43
C ILE A 640 -18.36 22.97 1.19
N ASP A 641 -19.00 22.75 0.05
CA ASP A 641 -18.67 23.41 -1.22
C ASP A 641 -18.86 24.94 -1.16
N THR A 642 -19.90 25.39 -0.47
CA THR A 642 -20.20 26.82 -0.26
C THR A 642 -19.47 27.43 0.95
N GLN A 643 -18.59 26.66 1.61
CA GLN A 643 -17.82 27.06 2.80
C GLN A 643 -18.69 27.55 3.98
N ASN A 644 -19.93 27.07 4.09
CA ASN A 644 -20.80 27.33 5.23
C ASN A 644 -20.50 26.35 6.37
N LEU A 645 -19.35 26.56 7.03
CA LEU A 645 -18.82 25.64 8.05
C LEU A 645 -19.78 25.38 9.20
N LYS A 646 -20.53 26.39 9.65
CA LYS A 646 -21.49 26.24 10.77
C LYS A 646 -22.59 25.24 10.44
N GLU A 647 -23.21 25.38 9.27
CA GLU A 647 -24.28 24.48 8.85
C GLU A 647 -23.73 23.10 8.42
N ALA A 648 -22.50 23.04 7.89
CA ALA A 648 -21.81 21.78 7.62
C ALA A 648 -21.59 20.96 8.91
N VAL A 649 -21.07 21.57 9.98
CA VAL A 649 -20.90 20.92 11.29
C VAL A 649 -22.24 20.44 11.85
N ASN A 650 -23.28 21.28 11.81
CA ASN A 650 -24.62 20.88 12.26
C ASN A 650 -25.13 19.65 11.49
N MET A 651 -25.00 19.65 10.16
CA MET A 651 -25.47 18.55 9.32
C MET A 651 -24.65 17.28 9.54
N ALA A 652 -23.33 17.39 9.63
CA ALA A 652 -22.46 16.26 9.92
C ALA A 652 -22.76 15.66 11.31
N THR A 653 -23.08 16.49 12.31
CA THR A 653 -23.51 16.02 13.64
C THR A 653 -24.83 15.26 13.59
N GLU A 654 -25.80 15.71 12.78
CA GLU A 654 -27.05 15.00 12.58
C GLU A 654 -26.86 13.64 11.90
N ILE A 655 -25.99 13.56 10.89
CA ILE A 655 -25.65 12.29 10.23
C ILE A 655 -24.93 11.34 11.21
N TRP A 656 -24.05 11.89 12.06
CA TRP A 656 -23.33 11.09 13.06
C TRP A 656 -24.29 10.37 14.02
N ALA A 657 -25.35 11.05 14.46
CA ALA A 657 -26.37 10.45 15.32
C ALA A 657 -27.06 9.23 14.68
N PHE A 658 -27.18 9.19 13.35
CA PHE A 658 -27.64 7.99 12.64
C PHE A 658 -26.56 6.92 12.62
N TYR A 659 -25.33 7.28 12.24
CA TYR A 659 -24.25 6.32 12.07
C TYR A 659 -23.93 5.56 13.37
N GLN A 660 -24.03 6.23 14.52
CA GLN A 660 -23.86 5.63 15.84
C GLN A 660 -24.86 4.50 16.15
N GLU A 661 -26.09 4.61 15.66
CA GLU A 661 -27.15 3.61 15.89
C GLU A 661 -27.18 2.54 14.79
N MET A 662 -26.76 2.90 13.57
CA MET A 662 -26.91 2.08 12.37
C MET A 662 -25.77 1.09 12.14
N TYR A 663 -24.54 1.55 12.35
CA TYR A 663 -23.34 0.81 12.02
C TYR A 663 -22.72 0.18 13.27
N PRO A 664 -22.00 -0.94 13.11
CA PRO A 664 -21.17 -1.48 14.19
C PRO A 664 -20.23 -0.41 14.75
N LYS A 665 -19.90 -0.52 16.04
CA LYS A 665 -19.02 0.43 16.76
C LYS A 665 -17.70 0.72 16.01
N ASN A 666 -17.15 -0.29 15.32
CA ASN A 666 -15.91 -0.19 14.57
C ASN A 666 -16.17 -0.35 13.06
N HIS A 667 -16.94 0.57 12.48
CA HIS A 667 -17.26 0.57 11.05
C HIS A 667 -16.47 1.63 10.29
N ALA A 668 -15.96 1.30 9.10
CA ALA A 668 -15.08 2.18 8.34
C ALA A 668 -15.76 3.51 7.95
N LEU A 669 -17.03 3.47 7.50
CA LEU A 669 -17.82 4.70 7.23
C LEU A 669 -17.99 5.59 8.46
N SER A 670 -18.13 5.00 9.65
CA SER A 670 -18.23 5.76 10.90
C SER A 670 -16.92 6.51 11.20
N GLY A 671 -15.77 5.85 10.98
CA GLY A 671 -14.45 6.48 11.10
C GLY A 671 -14.25 7.63 10.11
N LEU A 672 -14.61 7.44 8.84
CA LEU A 672 -14.51 8.47 7.80
C LEU A 672 -15.43 9.67 8.05
N HIS A 673 -16.66 9.40 8.53
CA HIS A 673 -17.60 10.46 8.88
C HIS A 673 -17.10 11.29 10.06
N LEU A 674 -16.58 10.64 11.10
CA LEU A 674 -15.96 11.31 12.24
C LEU A 674 -14.72 12.12 11.85
N TYR A 675 -13.92 11.60 10.91
CA TYR A 675 -12.81 12.35 10.33
C TYR A 675 -13.31 13.65 9.68
N THR A 676 -14.34 13.55 8.84
CA THR A 676 -14.95 14.71 8.16
C THR A 676 -15.54 15.70 9.16
N LEU A 677 -16.30 15.23 10.15
CA LEU A 677 -16.89 16.06 11.21
C LEU A 677 -15.80 16.78 12.02
N GLY A 678 -14.79 16.05 12.47
CA GLY A 678 -13.69 16.61 13.25
C GLY A 678 -12.85 17.62 12.48
N ASP A 679 -12.65 17.41 11.17
CA ASP A 679 -11.98 18.40 10.33
C ASP A 679 -12.82 19.68 10.12
N LEU A 680 -14.14 19.55 9.96
CA LEU A 680 -15.04 20.71 9.88
C LEU A 680 -15.08 21.50 11.20
N GLU A 681 -15.13 20.80 12.33
CA GLU A 681 -15.06 21.41 13.66
C GLU A 681 -13.74 22.12 13.90
N ARG A 682 -12.62 21.53 13.47
CA ARG A 682 -11.29 22.16 13.54
C ARG A 682 -11.26 23.48 12.78
N GLN A 683 -11.91 23.54 11.62
CA GLN A 683 -11.99 24.75 10.81
C GLN A 683 -12.98 25.79 11.38
N SER A 684 -13.87 25.38 12.28
CA SER A 684 -14.90 26.23 12.89
C SER A 684 -14.44 26.85 14.22
N SER A 685 -14.65 28.16 14.38
CA SER A 685 -14.24 28.88 15.59
C SER A 685 -14.95 28.35 16.84
N GLY A 686 -14.18 27.97 17.85
CA GLY A 686 -14.70 27.56 19.17
C GLY A 686 -15.09 26.08 19.30
N GLN A 687 -14.80 25.23 18.30
CA GLN A 687 -15.13 23.79 18.30
C GLN A 687 -13.92 22.87 18.50
N ARG A 688 -12.79 23.40 18.99
CA ARG A 688 -11.51 22.66 19.08
C ARG A 688 -11.58 21.38 19.91
N GLU A 689 -12.28 21.39 21.04
CA GLU A 689 -12.40 20.21 21.92
C GLU A 689 -13.22 19.09 21.27
N ASN A 690 -14.30 19.45 20.57
CA ASN A 690 -15.11 18.51 19.80
C ASN A 690 -14.29 17.91 18.65
N ALA A 691 -13.52 18.75 17.94
CA ALA A 691 -12.64 18.31 16.86
C ALA A 691 -11.63 17.26 17.34
N ILE A 692 -10.97 17.50 18.49
CA ILE A 692 -10.03 16.54 19.08
C ILE A 692 -10.73 15.22 19.41
N THR A 693 -11.91 15.28 20.01
CA THR A 693 -12.68 14.09 20.41
C THR A 693 -13.08 13.26 19.20
N HIS A 694 -13.64 13.88 18.17
CA HIS A 694 -14.09 13.18 16.97
C HIS A 694 -12.91 12.64 16.13
N LEU A 695 -11.79 13.38 16.02
CA LEU A 695 -10.60 12.91 15.30
C LEU A 695 -9.89 11.77 16.04
N GLN A 696 -9.87 11.79 17.38
CA GLN A 696 -9.37 10.66 18.17
C GLN A 696 -10.18 9.39 17.94
N GLU A 697 -11.51 9.51 17.92
CA GLU A 697 -12.38 8.36 17.67
C GLU A 697 -12.28 7.87 16.21
N ALA A 698 -12.18 8.79 15.25
CA ALA A 698 -11.87 8.46 13.86
C ALA A 698 -10.55 7.68 13.76
N HIS A 699 -9.50 8.13 14.44
CA HIS A 699 -8.20 7.47 14.46
C HIS A 699 -8.29 6.06 15.04
N ARG A 700 -9.03 5.90 16.14
CA ARG A 700 -9.26 4.59 16.76
C ARG A 700 -9.96 3.63 15.80
N ILE A 701 -11.05 4.05 15.16
CA ILE A 701 -11.84 3.22 14.26
C ILE A 701 -11.07 2.89 12.98
N LEU A 702 -10.39 3.86 12.37
CA LEU A 702 -9.63 3.67 11.14
C LEU A 702 -8.37 2.81 11.38
N SER A 703 -7.73 2.93 12.55
CA SER A 703 -6.63 2.04 12.96
C SER A 703 -7.05 0.58 13.07
N ILE A 704 -8.30 0.32 13.47
CA ILE A 704 -8.87 -1.03 13.55
C ILE A 704 -9.24 -1.54 12.15
N THR A 705 -9.99 -0.74 11.38
CA THR A 705 -10.60 -1.17 10.12
C THR A 705 -9.60 -1.23 8.96
N HIS A 706 -8.66 -0.29 8.88
CA HIS A 706 -7.65 -0.20 7.82
C HIS A 706 -6.27 -0.72 8.28
N GLY A 707 -6.01 -0.69 9.58
CA GLY A 707 -4.71 -1.06 10.16
C GLY A 707 -3.83 0.17 10.43
N LYS A 708 -2.99 0.08 11.47
CA LYS A 708 -2.13 1.18 11.92
C LYS A 708 -1.15 1.69 10.87
N ALA A 709 -0.74 0.83 9.94
CA ALA A 709 0.20 1.16 8.88
C ALA A 709 -0.46 1.80 7.63
N HIS A 710 -1.76 2.06 7.67
CA HIS A 710 -2.48 2.61 6.52
C HIS A 710 -2.25 4.13 6.38
N ASN A 711 -2.14 4.63 5.15
CA ASN A 711 -1.84 6.05 4.88
C ASN A 711 -2.81 7.03 5.54
N ILE A 712 -4.11 6.71 5.54
CA ILE A 712 -5.14 7.55 6.17
C ILE A 712 -4.94 7.67 7.69
N VAL A 713 -4.42 6.62 8.33
CA VAL A 713 -4.16 6.61 9.77
C VAL A 713 -2.96 7.49 10.09
N TYR A 714 -1.90 7.44 9.28
CA TYR A 714 -0.76 8.35 9.40
C TYR A 714 -1.15 9.81 9.19
N ALA A 715 -1.93 10.10 8.13
CA ALA A 715 -2.39 11.46 7.86
C ALA A 715 -3.22 12.03 9.03
N LEU A 716 -4.06 11.19 9.65
CA LEU A 716 -4.86 11.57 10.80
C LEU A 716 -4.01 11.75 12.07
N GLN A 717 -3.01 10.89 12.29
CA GLN A 717 -2.06 11.04 13.39
C GLN A 717 -1.30 12.38 13.30
N ASP A 718 -0.83 12.75 12.11
CA ASP A 718 -0.17 14.04 11.86
C ASP A 718 -1.11 15.22 12.13
N LEU A 719 -2.36 15.13 11.67
CA LEU A 719 -3.39 16.14 11.93
C LEU A 719 -3.66 16.32 13.43
N MET A 720 -3.71 15.23 14.19
CA MET A 720 -3.91 15.25 15.63
C MET A 720 -2.72 15.89 16.37
N VAL A 721 -1.48 15.61 15.95
CA VAL A 721 -0.27 16.23 16.52
C VAL A 721 -0.29 17.75 16.29
N GLN A 722 -0.76 18.21 15.13
CA GLN A 722 -0.91 19.64 14.85
C GLN A 722 -1.97 20.29 15.74
N LEU A 723 -3.06 19.59 16.05
CA LEU A 723 -4.15 20.08 16.90
C LEU A 723 -3.83 20.11 18.40
N GLN A 724 -2.80 19.39 18.84
CA GLN A 724 -2.34 19.41 20.23
C GLN A 724 -1.30 20.51 20.51
N LYS A 725 -0.69 21.06 19.46
CA LYS A 725 0.17 22.26 19.52
C LYS A 725 -0.68 23.52 19.51
#